data_AF-A0A9D5UVA9-F1
#
_entry.id   AF-A0A9D5UVA9-F1
#
_cell.length_a   1.000
_cell.length_b   1.000
_cell.length_c   1.000
_cell.angle_alpha   90.00
_cell.angle_beta   90.00
_cell.angle_gamma   90.00
#
_symmetry.space_group_name_H-M   'P 1'
#
loop_
_entity.id
_entity.type
_entity.pdbx_description
1 polymer ?
#
loop_
_entity_poly.entity_id
_entity_poly.type
_entity_poly.pdbx_seq_one_letter_code
_entity_poly.pdbx_strand_id
1 'polypeptide(L)'
;MAVRDSLLARLVALSGWLSLLIGLLLPLVSLPPFAVGIWPKGDPLIIGFTLSSALAAFYLSLDAIINPQHSKGAWQHPLIYLHLALAIFSLCCAPLMEKAWLSVLGAPQSGMGALFFLQLTLLLVLCRRWLRTTRQLQQLTSLGFIVAILVVFLKIWDGYADAHDLPLLLIWVPSYYAWLIPSLWILLLAIPPARHRLVLAGIVLALLLLVTHSLTALLACILGLATYLLLRHPFSSAMQLPNLRLVCAGSALLLLLVPIACELWLPLIRQIPSLDDRTRLLWMLKAAMEEASLGNWLIGHGWGRIGDAFQLNLFHSQQRLWDNQWIFLQSDYFHAHHGLLEALHASGLIGMLLYLASIICLPLMVSQERLPLAAAWTIAHATLSALWFPLLLSVPVQALAMAWLIDTAKNEVSVTAPHFLFPGLFVLAGGLFTLSAMLLQESLQLQAWQQQLQSSLPGTRPASCRATMRQDDLAVARVLRGKLATWENSTEPPQQHNQQPSLRAMADCLLLRVPHSHTPQLLFTALSLMAEIHLTQQLRYAELPEFDRKLWYSWLQTTLQRAPKRTDQAIPWLTHLATNGEWMALRNMVEPMLSRNDNDPIALYFSAIDQLSQGKKERGMALIGRALALGIDRFIPVEDSIRQLGAAPVNSAQSWQ
;
A
#
# COMPACT_ATOMS: atom_id res chain seq x y z
N MET A 1 -47.32 -19.05 11.37
CA MET A 1 -45.86 -19.09 11.64
C MET A 1 -45.08 -19.59 10.43
N ALA A 2 -45.33 -20.80 9.91
CA ALA A 2 -44.59 -21.38 8.78
C ALA A 2 -44.37 -20.51 7.51
N VAL A 3 -45.34 -19.66 7.13
CA VAL A 3 -45.19 -18.78 5.95
C VAL A 3 -44.26 -17.58 6.24
N ARG A 4 -44.31 -17.03 7.45
CA ARG A 4 -43.46 -15.89 7.87
C ARG A 4 -41.98 -16.32 7.98
N ASP A 5 -41.74 -17.57 8.35
CA ASP A 5 -40.41 -18.19 8.41
C ASP A 5 -39.78 -18.34 7.01
N SER A 6 -40.62 -18.48 5.97
CA SER A 6 -40.15 -18.66 4.59
C SER A 6 -39.63 -17.38 3.92
N LEU A 7 -40.26 -16.22 4.18
CA LEU A 7 -39.85 -14.95 3.58
C LEU A 7 -38.55 -14.44 4.19
N LEU A 8 -38.44 -14.47 5.52
CA LEU A 8 -37.25 -14.02 6.23
C LEU A 8 -36.04 -14.89 5.84
N ALA A 9 -36.21 -16.22 5.79
CA ALA A 9 -35.15 -17.14 5.36
C ALA A 9 -34.67 -16.84 3.92
N ARG A 10 -35.58 -16.49 3.00
CA ARG A 10 -35.23 -16.09 1.62
C ARG A 10 -34.46 -14.78 1.58
N LEU A 11 -34.86 -13.77 2.35
CA LEU A 11 -34.16 -12.49 2.42
C LEU A 11 -32.75 -12.65 3.00
N VAL A 12 -32.61 -13.48 4.05
CA VAL A 12 -31.31 -13.84 4.62
C VAL A 12 -30.46 -14.51 3.55
N ALA A 13 -30.94 -15.58 2.91
CA ALA A 13 -30.19 -16.24 1.84
C ALA A 13 -29.80 -15.27 0.71
N LEU A 14 -30.69 -14.36 0.31
CA LEU A 14 -30.42 -13.36 -0.71
C LEU A 14 -29.27 -12.43 -0.30
N SER A 15 -29.24 -11.94 0.94
CA SER A 15 -28.16 -11.06 1.43
C SER A 15 -26.79 -11.73 1.43
N GLY A 16 -26.71 -13.00 1.84
CA GLY A 16 -25.47 -13.79 1.79
C GLY A 16 -25.00 -14.02 0.36
N TRP A 17 -25.91 -14.36 -0.56
CA TRP A 17 -25.61 -14.47 -1.98
C TRP A 17 -25.13 -13.15 -2.58
N LEU A 18 -25.80 -12.03 -2.29
CA LEU A 18 -25.39 -10.70 -2.78
C LEU A 18 -24.01 -10.31 -2.28
N SER A 19 -23.70 -10.57 -1.01
CA SER A 19 -22.37 -10.34 -0.43
C SER A 19 -21.29 -11.08 -1.23
N LEU A 20 -21.47 -12.39 -1.44
CA LEU A 20 -20.51 -13.22 -2.18
C LEU A 20 -20.42 -12.83 -3.65
N LEU A 21 -21.54 -12.46 -4.29
CA LEU A 21 -21.56 -12.00 -5.67
C LEU A 21 -20.77 -10.71 -5.83
N ILE A 22 -21.05 -9.69 -5.01
CA ILE A 22 -20.31 -8.42 -5.03
C ILE A 22 -18.83 -8.66 -4.75
N GLY A 23 -18.51 -9.49 -3.74
CA GLY A 23 -17.14 -9.83 -3.37
C GLY A 23 -16.37 -10.48 -4.53
N LEU A 24 -16.95 -11.52 -5.15
CA LEU A 24 -16.29 -12.23 -6.25
C LEU A 24 -16.18 -11.37 -7.53
N LEU A 25 -17.06 -10.38 -7.71
CA LEU A 25 -17.01 -9.43 -8.85
C LEU A 25 -16.05 -8.25 -8.62
N LEU A 26 -15.44 -8.09 -7.44
CA LEU A 26 -14.52 -6.97 -7.16
C LEU A 26 -13.42 -6.76 -8.22
N PRO A 27 -12.77 -7.79 -8.79
CA PRO A 27 -11.80 -7.59 -9.87
C PRO A 27 -12.30 -6.80 -11.07
N LEU A 28 -13.62 -6.75 -11.29
CA LEU A 28 -14.28 -6.05 -12.39
C LEU A 28 -14.79 -4.65 -12.00
N VAL A 29 -14.82 -4.32 -10.70
CA VAL A 29 -15.26 -3.02 -10.21
C VAL A 29 -14.20 -1.93 -10.45
N SER A 30 -13.00 -2.30 -10.92
CA SER A 30 -12.00 -1.34 -11.41
C SER A 30 -12.23 -0.86 -12.85
N LEU A 31 -13.28 -1.33 -13.53
CA LEU A 31 -13.60 -0.92 -14.90
C LEU A 31 -14.00 0.57 -14.98
N PRO A 32 -13.77 1.25 -16.12
CA PRO A 32 -14.06 2.68 -16.27
C PRO A 32 -15.46 3.15 -15.85
N PRO A 33 -16.56 2.40 -16.08
CA PRO A 33 -17.89 2.82 -15.64
C PRO A 33 -18.05 2.94 -14.12
N PHE A 34 -17.18 2.28 -13.35
CA PHE A 34 -17.18 2.32 -11.89
C PHE A 34 -16.10 3.26 -11.34
N ALA A 35 -15.31 3.90 -12.20
CA ALA A 35 -14.21 4.76 -11.79
C ALA A 35 -14.71 5.96 -10.98
N VAL A 36 -14.29 6.04 -9.72
CA VAL A 36 -14.65 7.12 -8.80
C VAL A 36 -13.44 7.53 -7.96
N GLY A 37 -13.36 8.80 -7.59
CA GLY A 37 -12.32 9.33 -6.71
C GLY A 37 -10.96 9.57 -7.36
N ILE A 38 -9.95 9.84 -6.51
CA ILE A 38 -8.57 10.18 -6.92
C ILE A 38 -7.80 8.92 -7.32
N TRP A 39 -8.17 7.77 -6.76
CA TRP A 39 -7.68 6.46 -7.16
C TRP A 39 -8.82 5.72 -7.87
N PRO A 40 -9.08 6.05 -9.16
CA PRO A 40 -10.27 5.59 -9.89
C PRO A 40 -10.41 4.07 -9.98
N LYS A 41 -9.32 3.31 -9.73
CA LYS A 41 -9.31 1.84 -9.72
C LYS A 41 -9.22 1.24 -8.31
N GLY A 42 -8.81 2.02 -7.31
CA GLY A 42 -8.65 1.58 -5.92
C GLY A 42 -9.89 1.86 -5.07
N ASP A 43 -10.43 3.09 -5.14
CA ASP A 43 -11.61 3.51 -4.38
C ASP A 43 -12.83 2.61 -4.62
N PRO A 44 -13.19 2.24 -5.87
CA PRO A 44 -14.31 1.34 -6.13
C PRO A 44 -14.15 -0.03 -5.44
N LEU A 45 -12.91 -0.53 -5.32
CA LEU A 45 -12.62 -1.79 -4.64
C LEU A 45 -12.86 -1.69 -3.14
N ILE A 46 -12.43 -0.59 -2.50
CA ILE A 46 -12.63 -0.35 -1.06
C ILE A 46 -14.13 -0.22 -0.76
N ILE A 47 -14.86 0.54 -1.57
CA ILE A 47 -16.30 0.76 -1.44
C ILE A 47 -17.04 -0.59 -1.59
N GLY A 48 -16.75 -1.33 -2.67
CA GLY A 48 -17.38 -2.61 -2.96
C GLY A 48 -17.06 -3.70 -1.92
N PHE A 49 -15.82 -3.76 -1.45
CA PHE A 49 -15.41 -4.72 -0.42
C PHE A 49 -16.08 -4.44 0.93
N THR A 50 -16.20 -3.16 1.28
CA THR A 50 -16.91 -2.71 2.48
C THR A 50 -18.40 -3.03 2.39
N LEU A 51 -19.02 -2.80 1.23
CA LEU A 51 -20.43 -3.15 0.98
C LEU A 51 -20.68 -4.66 1.05
N SER A 52 -19.82 -5.47 0.41
CA SER A 52 -19.87 -6.92 0.48
C SER A 52 -19.79 -7.41 1.93
N SER A 53 -18.91 -6.81 2.73
CA SER A 53 -18.75 -7.15 4.14
C SER A 53 -19.90 -6.68 5.02
N ALA A 54 -20.53 -5.53 4.71
CA ALA A 54 -21.74 -5.06 5.39
C ALA A 54 -22.89 -6.07 5.20
N LEU A 55 -23.07 -6.55 3.96
CA LEU A 55 -24.03 -7.60 3.63
C LEU A 55 -23.70 -8.93 4.32
N ALA A 56 -22.41 -9.27 4.44
CA ALA A 56 -21.98 -10.46 5.19
C ALA A 56 -22.33 -10.36 6.68
N ALA A 57 -22.02 -9.23 7.33
CA ALA A 57 -22.37 -8.99 8.72
C ALA A 57 -23.89 -9.03 8.94
N PHE A 58 -24.66 -8.42 8.04
CA PHE A 58 -26.12 -8.46 8.07
C PHE A 58 -26.64 -9.90 7.96
N TYR A 59 -26.17 -10.67 6.98
CA TYR A 59 -26.49 -12.09 6.83
C TYR A 59 -26.20 -12.87 8.11
N LEU A 60 -24.99 -12.75 8.66
CA LEU A 60 -24.54 -13.50 9.83
C LEU A 60 -25.34 -13.13 11.09
N SER A 61 -25.74 -11.86 11.21
CA SER A 61 -26.61 -11.40 12.31
C SER A 61 -27.99 -12.04 12.26
N LEU A 62 -28.60 -12.13 11.07
CA LEU A 62 -29.92 -12.74 10.90
C LEU A 62 -29.86 -14.27 10.96
N ASP A 63 -28.85 -14.89 10.37
CA ASP A 63 -28.65 -16.35 10.45
C ASP A 63 -28.39 -16.80 11.89
N ALA A 64 -27.76 -15.98 12.72
CA ALA A 64 -27.62 -16.28 14.14
C ALA A 64 -28.95 -16.30 14.90
N ILE A 65 -29.93 -15.49 14.48
CA ILE A 65 -31.27 -15.47 15.08
C ILE A 65 -32.08 -16.68 14.60
N ILE A 66 -32.02 -16.98 13.30
CA ILE A 66 -32.84 -18.03 12.67
C ILE A 66 -32.25 -19.43 12.91
N ASN A 67 -30.92 -19.55 12.81
CA ASN A 67 -30.18 -20.81 12.90
C ASN A 67 -28.95 -20.68 13.84
N PRO A 68 -29.15 -20.44 15.16
CA PRO A 68 -28.07 -20.13 16.09
C PRO A 68 -26.96 -21.19 16.15
N GLN A 69 -27.32 -22.47 16.15
CA GLN A 69 -26.34 -23.57 16.20
C GLN A 69 -25.44 -23.60 14.95
N HIS A 70 -26.06 -23.36 13.80
CA HIS A 70 -25.39 -23.31 12.50
C HIS A 70 -24.47 -22.11 12.35
N SER A 71 -24.92 -20.93 12.78
CA SER A 71 -24.11 -19.72 12.81
C SER A 71 -22.92 -19.91 13.75
N LYS A 72 -23.16 -20.42 14.97
CA LYS A 72 -22.11 -20.74 15.95
C LYS A 72 -21.02 -21.66 15.36
N GLY A 73 -21.40 -22.73 14.67
CA GLY A 73 -20.46 -23.65 14.03
C GLY A 73 -19.50 -22.98 13.05
N ALA A 74 -19.99 -21.98 12.29
CA ALA A 74 -19.17 -21.25 11.34
C ALA A 74 -18.03 -20.47 12.01
N TRP A 75 -18.21 -19.97 13.24
CA TRP A 75 -17.21 -19.19 13.98
C TRP A 75 -16.15 -20.03 14.71
N GLN A 76 -16.38 -21.33 14.93
CA GLN A 76 -15.59 -22.14 15.87
C GLN A 76 -14.17 -22.51 15.41
N HIS A 77 -13.76 -22.14 14.19
CA HIS A 77 -12.43 -22.51 13.71
C HIS A 77 -11.36 -21.51 14.21
N PRO A 78 -10.22 -21.97 14.79
CA PRO A 78 -9.21 -21.08 15.37
C PRO A 78 -8.66 -20.02 14.40
N LEU A 79 -8.53 -20.35 13.11
CA LEU A 79 -8.05 -19.42 12.08
C LEU A 79 -8.91 -18.16 11.95
N ILE A 80 -10.23 -18.26 12.18
CA ILE A 80 -11.15 -17.11 12.17
C ILE A 80 -10.78 -16.15 13.30
N TYR A 81 -10.46 -16.70 14.48
CA TYR A 81 -10.06 -15.90 15.63
C TYR A 81 -8.69 -15.24 15.45
N LEU A 82 -7.77 -15.80 14.66
CA LEU A 82 -6.49 -15.16 14.37
C LEU A 82 -6.67 -13.87 13.56
N HIS A 83 -7.47 -13.91 12.49
CA HIS A 83 -7.80 -12.72 11.71
C HIS A 83 -8.62 -11.71 12.52
N LEU A 84 -9.58 -12.20 13.32
CA LEU A 84 -10.35 -11.34 14.22
C LEU A 84 -9.48 -10.69 15.29
N ALA A 85 -8.54 -11.43 15.88
CA ALA A 85 -7.62 -10.91 16.88
C ALA A 85 -6.70 -9.84 16.28
N LEU A 86 -6.18 -10.04 15.07
CA LEU A 86 -5.40 -9.03 14.37
C LEU A 86 -6.23 -7.76 14.10
N ALA A 87 -7.49 -7.93 13.68
CA ALA A 87 -8.41 -6.82 13.45
C ALA A 87 -8.71 -6.04 14.74
N ILE A 88 -9.10 -6.74 15.82
CA ILE A 88 -9.40 -6.13 17.11
C ILE A 88 -8.16 -5.44 17.68
N PHE A 89 -7.01 -6.10 17.67
CA PHE A 89 -5.76 -5.51 18.15
C PHE A 89 -5.42 -4.23 17.37
N SER A 90 -5.51 -4.27 16.04
CA SER A 90 -5.27 -3.09 15.19
C SER A 90 -6.29 -1.97 15.47
N LEU A 91 -7.57 -2.29 15.67
CA LEU A 91 -8.62 -1.32 16.02
C LEU A 91 -8.39 -0.71 17.41
N CYS A 92 -7.94 -1.49 18.39
CA CYS A 92 -7.61 -1.01 19.73
C CYS A 92 -6.38 -0.11 19.73
N CYS A 93 -5.41 -0.37 18.84
CA CYS A 93 -4.21 0.47 18.69
C CYS A 93 -4.51 1.75 17.90
N ALA A 94 -5.48 1.76 16.99
CA ALA A 94 -5.74 2.89 16.09
C ALA A 94 -5.94 4.26 16.79
N PRO A 95 -6.68 4.39 17.92
CA PRO A 95 -6.80 5.66 18.65
C PRO A 95 -5.49 6.18 19.25
N LEU A 96 -4.48 5.31 19.41
CA LEU A 96 -3.14 5.68 19.90
C LEU A 96 -2.22 6.14 18.77
N MET A 97 -2.67 6.03 17.51
CA MET A 97 -1.90 6.41 16.33
C MET A 97 -2.23 7.84 15.92
N GLU A 98 -1.23 8.51 15.35
CA GLU A 98 -1.35 9.89 14.84
C GLU A 98 -2.48 10.06 13.81
N LYS A 99 -2.74 9.03 12.99
CA LYS A 99 -3.80 9.00 11.97
C LYS A 99 -4.70 7.78 12.21
N ALA A 100 -5.61 7.89 13.19
CA ALA A 100 -6.44 6.77 13.62
C ALA A 100 -7.28 6.19 12.47
N TRP A 101 -7.96 7.04 11.70
CA TRP A 101 -8.82 6.58 10.60
C TRP A 101 -8.04 6.01 9.41
N LEU A 102 -6.83 6.51 9.13
CA LEU A 102 -5.93 5.88 8.16
C LEU A 102 -5.54 4.46 8.62
N SER A 103 -5.26 4.26 9.92
CA SER A 103 -4.97 2.92 10.45
C SER A 103 -6.19 1.98 10.37
N VAL A 104 -7.40 2.50 10.58
CA VAL A 104 -8.64 1.73 10.47
C VAL A 104 -8.93 1.33 9.01
N LEU A 105 -8.82 2.27 8.08
CA LEU A 105 -9.23 2.11 6.68
C LEU A 105 -8.10 1.60 5.77
N GLY A 106 -6.85 1.76 6.17
CA GLY A 106 -5.68 1.52 5.35
C GLY A 106 -5.42 2.63 4.32
N ALA A 107 -4.31 2.49 3.59
CA ALA A 107 -3.98 3.39 2.49
C ALA A 107 -5.11 3.40 1.43
N PRO A 108 -5.49 4.56 0.88
CA PRO A 108 -6.61 4.65 -0.08
C PRO A 108 -6.40 3.85 -1.38
N GLN A 109 -5.17 3.45 -1.67
CA GLN A 109 -4.85 2.64 -2.85
C GLN A 109 -5.10 1.14 -2.64
N SER A 110 -5.08 0.63 -1.41
CA SER A 110 -5.27 -0.80 -1.11
C SER A 110 -6.38 -1.13 -0.12
N GLY A 111 -6.77 -0.20 0.75
CA GLY A 111 -7.71 -0.47 1.84
C GLY A 111 -7.18 -1.45 2.89
N MET A 112 -5.86 -1.70 2.96
CA MET A 112 -5.28 -2.62 3.93
C MET A 112 -5.10 -1.95 5.30
N GLY A 113 -6.19 -1.86 6.07
CA GLY A 113 -6.22 -1.36 7.44
C GLY A 113 -6.74 -2.39 8.44
N ALA A 114 -7.06 -1.95 9.66
CA ALA A 114 -7.68 -2.82 10.67
C ALA A 114 -9.00 -3.44 10.17
N LEU A 115 -9.80 -2.68 9.40
CA LEU A 115 -11.06 -3.18 8.83
C LEU A 115 -10.86 -4.27 7.78
N PHE A 116 -9.73 -4.28 7.05
CA PHE A 116 -9.43 -5.32 6.08
C PHE A 116 -9.51 -6.72 6.71
N PHE A 117 -8.90 -6.89 7.88
CA PHE A 117 -8.87 -8.17 8.59
C PHE A 117 -10.23 -8.54 9.20
N LEU A 118 -10.99 -7.55 9.67
CA LEU A 118 -12.38 -7.77 10.13
C LEU A 118 -13.29 -8.21 8.98
N GLN A 119 -13.18 -7.55 7.83
CA GLN A 119 -13.93 -7.85 6.62
C GLN A 119 -13.57 -9.23 6.07
N LEU A 120 -12.28 -9.58 6.03
CA LEU A 120 -11.82 -10.95 5.72
C LEU A 120 -12.42 -11.97 6.69
N THR A 121 -12.45 -11.68 7.99
CA THR A 121 -13.06 -12.56 9.01
C THR A 121 -14.54 -12.80 8.71
N LEU A 122 -15.31 -11.73 8.43
CA LEU A 122 -16.73 -11.83 8.10
C LEU A 122 -16.98 -12.67 6.84
N LEU A 123 -16.19 -12.45 5.79
CA LEU A 123 -16.29 -13.23 4.55
C LEU A 123 -15.88 -14.68 4.75
N LEU A 124 -14.86 -14.97 5.56
CA LEU A 124 -14.44 -16.33 5.88
C LEU A 124 -15.56 -17.10 6.60
N VAL A 125 -16.20 -16.47 7.59
CA VAL A 125 -17.34 -17.04 8.32
C VAL A 125 -18.54 -17.24 7.39
N LEU A 126 -18.86 -16.23 6.56
CA LEU A 126 -19.94 -16.33 5.57
C LEU A 126 -19.70 -17.49 4.60
N CYS A 127 -18.52 -17.57 3.99
CA CYS A 127 -18.16 -18.64 3.08
C CYS A 127 -18.29 -20.01 3.76
N ARG A 128 -17.76 -20.18 4.98
CA ARG A 128 -17.89 -21.45 5.70
C ARG A 128 -19.35 -21.80 5.99
N ARG A 129 -20.17 -20.80 6.34
CA ARG A 129 -21.61 -20.98 6.54
C ARG A 129 -22.35 -21.35 5.24
N TRP A 130 -21.86 -20.87 4.09
CA TRP A 130 -22.46 -21.04 2.78
C TRP A 130 -22.07 -22.35 2.08
N LEU A 131 -20.89 -22.89 2.35
CA LEU A 131 -20.30 -24.06 1.69
C LEU A 131 -20.89 -25.43 2.12
N ARG A 132 -22.18 -25.49 2.45
CA ARG A 132 -22.83 -26.71 2.97
C ARG A 132 -23.12 -27.77 1.94
N THR A 133 -23.32 -27.34 0.70
CA THR A 133 -23.70 -28.24 -0.39
C THR A 133 -22.67 -28.14 -1.50
N THR A 134 -22.38 -29.29 -2.12
CA THR A 134 -21.51 -29.35 -3.31
C THR A 134 -22.01 -28.44 -4.43
N ARG A 135 -23.33 -28.25 -4.55
CA ARG A 135 -23.93 -27.34 -5.54
C ARG A 135 -23.57 -25.88 -5.29
N GLN A 136 -23.62 -25.40 -4.05
CA GLN A 136 -23.25 -24.02 -3.71
C GLN A 136 -21.76 -23.78 -3.93
N LEU A 137 -20.92 -24.72 -3.52
CA LEU A 137 -19.48 -24.68 -3.79
C LEU A 137 -19.21 -24.61 -5.30
N GLN A 138 -19.89 -25.44 -6.09
CA GLN A 138 -19.80 -25.43 -7.55
C GLN A 138 -20.20 -24.08 -8.14
N GLN A 139 -21.32 -23.50 -7.71
CA GLN A 139 -21.78 -22.20 -8.21
C GLN A 139 -20.77 -21.08 -7.93
N LEU A 140 -20.28 -20.99 -6.69
CA LEU A 140 -19.30 -19.97 -6.30
C LEU A 140 -17.94 -20.17 -6.99
N THR A 141 -17.51 -21.43 -7.13
CA THR A 141 -16.28 -21.76 -7.85
C THR A 141 -16.41 -21.40 -9.32
N SER A 142 -17.53 -21.76 -9.98
CA SER A 142 -17.80 -21.37 -11.36
C SER A 142 -17.82 -19.86 -11.54
N LEU A 143 -18.43 -19.11 -10.62
CA LEU A 143 -18.40 -17.66 -10.65
C LEU A 143 -16.97 -17.12 -10.53
N GLY A 144 -16.16 -17.64 -9.60
CA GLY A 144 -14.74 -17.26 -9.48
C GLY A 144 -13.94 -17.51 -10.77
N PHE A 145 -14.16 -18.65 -11.45
CA PHE A 145 -13.54 -18.95 -12.74
C PHE A 145 -14.05 -18.07 -13.88
N ILE A 146 -15.34 -17.74 -13.92
CA ILE A 146 -15.89 -16.80 -14.90
C ILE A 146 -15.22 -15.42 -14.74
N VAL A 147 -15.10 -14.93 -13.50
CA VAL A 147 -14.39 -13.68 -13.23
C VAL A 147 -12.92 -13.77 -13.65
N ALA A 148 -12.24 -14.89 -13.38
CA ALA A 148 -10.86 -15.09 -13.82
C ALA A 148 -10.71 -15.06 -15.36
N ILE A 149 -11.64 -15.67 -16.11
CA ILE A 149 -11.68 -15.62 -17.57
C ILE A 149 -11.86 -14.17 -18.05
N LEU A 150 -12.80 -13.42 -17.46
CA LEU A 150 -13.02 -12.02 -17.80
C LEU A 150 -11.77 -11.18 -17.52
N VAL A 151 -11.11 -11.39 -16.38
CA VAL A 151 -9.84 -10.73 -16.05
C VAL A 151 -8.76 -11.04 -17.09
N VAL A 152 -8.59 -12.31 -17.49
CA VAL A 152 -7.63 -12.71 -18.53
C VAL A 152 -7.91 -11.98 -19.83
N PHE A 153 -9.16 -11.99 -20.30
CA PHE A 153 -9.54 -11.32 -21.55
C PHE A 153 -9.28 -9.81 -21.49
N LEU A 154 -9.71 -9.17 -20.41
CA LEU A 154 -9.51 -7.72 -20.20
C LEU A 154 -8.02 -7.37 -20.05
N LYS A 155 -7.18 -8.27 -19.54
CA LYS A 155 -5.73 -8.05 -19.46
C LYS A 155 -5.00 -8.21 -20.78
N ILE A 156 -5.46 -9.13 -21.63
CA ILE A 156 -5.01 -9.19 -23.02
C ILE A 156 -5.38 -7.88 -23.73
N TRP A 157 -6.60 -7.38 -23.51
CA TRP A 157 -6.99 -6.06 -24.02
C TRP A 157 -6.13 -4.94 -23.46
N ASP A 158 -5.84 -4.89 -22.15
CA ASP A 158 -4.98 -3.85 -21.57
C ASP A 158 -3.60 -3.84 -22.22
N GLY A 159 -3.00 -5.00 -22.54
CA GLY A 159 -1.74 -5.07 -23.26
C GLY A 159 -1.83 -4.53 -24.69
N TYR A 160 -2.94 -4.79 -25.38
CA TYR A 160 -3.23 -4.17 -26.68
C TYR A 160 -3.44 -2.65 -26.54
N ALA A 161 -4.17 -2.22 -25.52
CA ALA A 161 -4.51 -0.82 -25.28
C ALA A 161 -3.27 0.01 -24.96
N ASP A 162 -2.38 -0.48 -24.10
CA ASP A 162 -1.10 0.15 -23.76
C ASP A 162 -0.23 0.37 -25.01
N ALA A 163 -0.18 -0.61 -25.92
CA ALA A 163 0.57 -0.51 -27.16
C ALA A 163 0.00 0.49 -28.19
N HIS A 164 -1.24 0.97 -27.98
CA HIS A 164 -1.94 1.89 -28.89
C HIS A 164 -2.44 3.16 -28.18
N ASP A 165 -1.89 3.49 -27.00
CA ASP A 165 -2.28 4.64 -26.18
C ASP A 165 -3.80 4.71 -25.88
N LEU A 166 -4.46 3.55 -25.75
CA LEU A 166 -5.88 3.44 -25.41
C LEU A 166 -6.08 3.33 -23.88
N PRO A 167 -7.26 3.71 -23.36
CA PRO A 167 -7.54 3.61 -21.93
C PRO A 167 -7.49 2.17 -21.40
N LEU A 168 -6.64 1.96 -20.38
CA LEU A 168 -6.55 0.68 -19.66
C LEU A 168 -7.83 0.42 -18.84
N LEU A 169 -8.40 -0.77 -18.99
CA LEU A 169 -9.66 -1.17 -18.36
C LEU A 169 -9.48 -1.64 -16.92
N LEU A 170 -8.42 -2.40 -16.63
CA LEU A 170 -8.18 -2.98 -15.30
C LEU A 170 -7.03 -2.27 -14.55
N ILE A 171 -6.80 -2.62 -13.27
CA ILE A 171 -5.67 -2.08 -12.51
C ILE A 171 -4.38 -2.28 -13.30
N TRP A 172 -3.64 -1.19 -13.54
CA TRP A 172 -2.46 -1.18 -14.41
C TRP A 172 -1.47 -2.30 -14.09
N VAL A 173 -1.14 -2.50 -12.81
CA VAL A 173 -0.16 -3.51 -12.38
C VAL A 173 -0.77 -4.92 -12.45
N PRO A 174 -0.37 -5.78 -13.42
CA PRO A 174 -1.01 -7.07 -13.64
C PRO A 174 -0.70 -8.10 -12.53
N SER A 175 0.39 -7.91 -11.79
CA SER A 175 0.82 -8.81 -10.73
C SER A 175 -0.19 -8.92 -9.57
N TYR A 176 -1.10 -7.98 -9.39
CA TYR A 176 -2.14 -8.11 -8.35
C TYR A 176 -3.11 -9.27 -8.59
N TYR A 177 -3.31 -9.68 -9.84
CA TYR A 177 -4.17 -10.80 -10.18
C TYR A 177 -3.52 -12.16 -9.85
N ALA A 178 -2.21 -12.19 -9.57
CA ALA A 178 -1.52 -13.40 -9.13
C ALA A 178 -2.10 -13.98 -7.84
N TRP A 179 -2.66 -13.12 -6.97
CA TRP A 179 -3.27 -13.51 -5.70
C TRP A 179 -4.56 -14.33 -5.86
N LEU A 180 -5.14 -14.37 -7.06
CA LEU A 180 -6.27 -15.24 -7.38
C LEU A 180 -5.82 -16.69 -7.63
N ILE A 181 -4.61 -16.90 -8.14
CA ILE A 181 -4.15 -18.19 -8.66
C ILE A 181 -4.14 -19.29 -7.57
N PRO A 182 -3.51 -19.11 -6.40
CA PRO A 182 -3.46 -20.17 -5.39
C PRO A 182 -4.86 -20.57 -4.91
N SER A 183 -5.75 -19.60 -4.75
CA SER A 183 -7.10 -19.83 -4.24
C SER A 183 -8.01 -20.50 -5.28
N LEU A 184 -7.95 -20.06 -6.54
CA LEU A 184 -8.68 -20.72 -7.64
C LEU A 184 -8.17 -22.14 -7.89
N TRP A 185 -6.87 -22.39 -7.71
CA TRP A 185 -6.30 -23.74 -7.80
C TRP A 185 -6.85 -24.69 -6.72
N ILE A 186 -6.98 -24.24 -5.46
CA ILE A 186 -7.67 -25.03 -4.43
C ILE A 186 -9.11 -25.30 -4.87
N LEU A 187 -9.86 -24.26 -5.25
CA LEU A 187 -11.27 -24.39 -5.59
C LEU A 187 -11.52 -25.32 -6.78
N LEU A 188 -10.57 -25.38 -7.72
CA LEU A 188 -10.58 -26.37 -8.80
C LEU A 188 -10.54 -27.81 -8.28
N LEU A 189 -9.69 -28.06 -7.29
CA LEU A 189 -9.49 -29.38 -6.71
C LEU A 189 -10.51 -29.72 -5.61
N ALA A 190 -11.27 -28.72 -5.14
CA ALA A 190 -12.26 -28.84 -4.08
C ALA A 190 -13.53 -29.60 -4.51
N ILE A 191 -13.85 -29.57 -5.80
CA ILE A 191 -14.99 -30.27 -6.39
C ILE A 191 -14.41 -31.39 -7.24
N PRO A 192 -14.91 -32.65 -7.20
CA PRO A 192 -14.48 -33.69 -8.14
C PRO A 192 -14.97 -33.33 -9.55
N PRO A 193 -14.12 -32.80 -10.47
CA PRO A 193 -14.62 -32.30 -11.74
C PRO A 193 -14.64 -33.44 -12.74
N ALA A 194 -15.55 -33.36 -13.71
CA ALA A 194 -15.34 -34.08 -14.96
C ALA A 194 -14.01 -33.62 -15.58
N ARG A 195 -13.25 -34.54 -16.19
CA ARG A 195 -11.88 -34.27 -16.71
C ARG A 195 -11.79 -32.98 -17.56
N HIS A 196 -12.81 -32.68 -18.36
CA HIS A 196 -12.85 -31.46 -19.18
C HIS A 196 -12.84 -30.16 -18.35
N ARG A 197 -13.45 -30.14 -17.16
CA ARG A 197 -13.44 -28.96 -16.26
C ARG A 197 -12.06 -28.73 -15.65
N LEU A 198 -11.35 -29.82 -15.29
CA LEU A 198 -9.96 -29.74 -14.82
C LEU A 198 -9.05 -29.13 -15.89
N VAL A 199 -9.17 -29.60 -17.14
CA VAL A 199 -8.38 -29.08 -18.27
C VAL A 199 -8.69 -27.60 -18.50
N LEU A 200 -9.98 -27.23 -18.62
CA LEU A 200 -10.37 -25.84 -18.87
C LEU A 200 -9.89 -24.91 -17.75
N ALA A 201 -10.11 -25.27 -16.49
CA ALA A 201 -9.64 -24.47 -15.37
C ALA A 201 -8.11 -24.40 -15.27
N GLY A 202 -7.41 -25.49 -15.60
CA GLY A 202 -5.95 -25.49 -15.72
C GLY A 202 -5.45 -24.51 -16.78
N ILE A 203 -6.13 -24.46 -17.95
CA ILE A 203 -5.86 -23.47 -19.00
C ILE A 203 -6.11 -22.05 -18.47
N VAL A 204 -7.23 -21.81 -17.77
CA VAL A 204 -7.53 -20.49 -17.19
C VAL A 204 -6.46 -20.06 -16.18
N LEU A 205 -5.99 -20.95 -15.31
CA LEU A 205 -4.92 -20.64 -14.36
C LEU A 205 -3.59 -20.36 -15.07
N ALA A 206 -3.26 -21.11 -16.13
CA ALA A 206 -2.05 -20.88 -16.92
C ALA A 206 -2.09 -19.54 -17.67
N LEU A 207 -3.24 -19.21 -18.28
CA LEU A 207 -3.45 -17.91 -18.93
C LEU A 207 -3.43 -16.77 -17.91
N LEU A 208 -4.04 -16.96 -16.74
CA LEU A 208 -3.99 -15.98 -15.66
C LEU A 208 -2.56 -15.74 -15.19
N LEU A 209 -1.76 -16.80 -15.03
CA LEU A 209 -0.35 -16.69 -14.70
C LEU A 209 0.41 -15.91 -15.79
N LEU A 210 0.16 -16.20 -17.07
CA LEU A 210 0.79 -15.52 -18.19
C LEU A 210 0.51 -14.01 -18.18
N VAL A 211 -0.76 -13.60 -18.04
CA VAL A 211 -1.13 -12.17 -18.06
C VAL A 211 -0.67 -11.39 -16.82
N THR A 212 -0.29 -12.06 -15.73
CA THR A 212 0.21 -11.37 -14.53
C THR A 212 1.63 -10.83 -14.68
N HIS A 213 2.38 -11.32 -15.68
CA HIS A 213 3.79 -10.98 -15.94
C HIS A 213 4.66 -10.99 -14.67
N SER A 214 4.37 -11.90 -13.74
CA SER A 214 4.97 -11.91 -12.40
C SER A 214 5.81 -13.16 -12.18
N LEU A 215 7.13 -12.97 -12.07
CA LEU A 215 8.04 -14.07 -11.71
C LEU A 215 7.74 -14.59 -10.30
N THR A 216 7.34 -13.73 -9.37
CA THR A 216 6.89 -14.13 -8.02
C THR A 216 5.68 -15.05 -8.09
N ALA A 217 4.71 -14.76 -8.95
CA ALA A 217 3.54 -15.62 -9.15
C ALA A 217 3.93 -16.99 -9.70
N LEU A 218 4.83 -17.01 -10.68
CA LEU A 218 5.35 -18.27 -11.25
C LEU A 218 6.08 -19.09 -10.18
N LEU A 219 6.95 -18.46 -9.40
CA LEU A 219 7.65 -19.10 -8.29
C LEU A 219 6.67 -19.65 -7.25
N ALA A 220 5.67 -18.86 -6.85
CA ALA A 220 4.62 -19.28 -5.92
C ALA A 220 3.86 -20.52 -6.45
N CYS A 221 3.55 -20.57 -7.76
CA CYS A 221 2.91 -21.73 -8.38
C CYS A 221 3.82 -22.97 -8.39
N ILE A 222 5.10 -22.80 -8.76
CA ILE A 222 6.09 -23.90 -8.77
C ILE A 222 6.26 -24.49 -7.38
N LEU A 223 6.51 -23.63 -6.38
CA LEU A 223 6.70 -24.07 -4.98
C LEU A 223 5.43 -24.68 -4.40
N GLY A 224 4.26 -24.10 -4.68
CA GLY A 224 2.97 -24.64 -4.29
C GLY A 224 2.73 -26.03 -4.90
N LEU A 225 2.93 -26.20 -6.21
CA LEU A 225 2.76 -27.47 -6.91
C LEU A 225 3.75 -28.52 -6.42
N ALA A 226 5.03 -28.16 -6.25
CA ALA A 226 6.05 -29.06 -5.71
C ALA A 226 5.66 -29.54 -4.30
N THR A 227 5.22 -28.63 -3.43
CA THR A 227 4.73 -28.97 -2.09
C THR A 227 3.54 -29.94 -2.16
N TYR A 228 2.56 -29.66 -3.01
CA TYR A 228 1.40 -30.55 -3.19
C TYR A 228 1.82 -31.96 -3.64
N LEU A 229 2.70 -32.08 -4.64
CA LEU A 229 3.16 -33.35 -5.16
C LEU A 229 3.99 -34.12 -4.12
N LEU A 230 4.89 -33.44 -3.41
CA LEU A 230 5.72 -34.02 -2.35
C LEU A 230 4.86 -34.59 -1.20
N LEU A 231 3.82 -33.86 -0.78
CA LEU A 231 2.90 -34.29 0.27
C LEU A 231 1.89 -35.36 -0.16
N ARG A 232 1.72 -35.57 -1.47
CA ARG A 232 0.94 -36.69 -2.02
C ARG A 232 1.80 -37.93 -2.29
N HIS A 233 3.11 -37.76 -2.39
CA HIS A 233 4.03 -38.86 -2.65
C HIS A 233 4.09 -39.84 -1.45
N PRO A 234 4.23 -41.16 -1.67
CA PRO A 234 4.28 -42.17 -0.61
C PRO A 234 5.34 -41.89 0.46
N PHE A 235 6.44 -41.21 0.11
CA PHE A 235 7.48 -40.81 1.06
C PHE A 235 6.94 -39.96 2.23
N SER A 236 5.92 -39.13 2.00
CA SER A 236 5.29 -38.33 3.06
C SER A 236 4.58 -39.19 4.13
N SER A 237 4.18 -40.42 3.78
CA SER A 237 3.56 -41.37 4.72
C SER A 237 4.54 -41.90 5.77
N ALA A 238 5.85 -41.78 5.55
CA ALA A 238 6.87 -42.14 6.53
C ALA A 238 6.97 -41.13 7.69
N MET A 239 6.51 -39.88 7.48
CA MET A 239 6.52 -38.85 8.51
C MET A 239 5.22 -38.86 9.32
N GLN A 240 5.35 -38.70 10.64
CA GLN A 240 4.19 -38.49 11.51
C GLN A 240 3.47 -37.18 11.15
N LEU A 241 2.14 -37.20 11.14
CA LEU A 241 1.31 -36.05 10.75
C LEU A 241 1.67 -34.73 11.49
N PRO A 242 1.97 -34.71 12.81
CA PRO A 242 2.38 -33.48 13.49
C PRO A 242 3.68 -32.88 12.94
N ASN A 243 4.67 -33.73 12.64
CA ASN A 243 5.94 -33.29 12.06
C ASN A 243 5.74 -32.73 10.66
N LEU A 244 4.90 -33.37 9.85
CA LEU A 244 4.58 -32.89 8.51
C LEU A 244 3.93 -31.49 8.52
N ARG A 245 3.01 -31.27 9.46
CA ARG A 245 2.38 -29.96 9.69
C ARG A 245 3.41 -28.89 10.10
N LEU A 246 4.30 -29.22 11.03
CA LEU A 246 5.38 -28.31 11.47
C LEU A 246 6.37 -28.00 10.34
N VAL A 247 6.73 -28.97 9.51
CA VAL A 247 7.57 -28.75 8.32
C VAL A 247 6.89 -27.79 7.35
N CYS A 248 5.59 -27.94 7.09
CA CYS A 248 4.86 -27.04 6.20
C CYS A 248 4.80 -25.60 6.75
N ALA A 249 4.49 -25.46 8.04
CA ALA A 249 4.47 -24.16 8.71
C ALA A 249 5.86 -23.51 8.76
N GLY A 250 6.90 -24.30 9.07
CA GLY A 250 8.30 -23.86 9.09
C GLY A 250 8.79 -23.42 7.71
N SER A 251 8.47 -24.16 6.65
CA SER A 251 8.79 -23.76 5.27
C SER A 251 8.12 -22.45 4.86
N ALA A 252 6.87 -22.24 5.25
CA ALA A 252 6.18 -20.97 4.98
C ALA A 252 6.82 -19.80 5.73
N LEU A 253 7.19 -19.99 7.00
CA LEU A 253 7.95 -19.01 7.77
C LEU A 253 9.30 -18.70 7.12
N LEU A 254 10.05 -19.72 6.71
CA LEU A 254 11.32 -19.53 6.02
C LEU A 254 11.14 -18.72 4.74
N LEU A 255 10.13 -19.00 3.91
CA LEU A 255 9.86 -18.22 2.70
C LEU A 255 9.55 -16.76 2.97
N LEU A 256 8.83 -16.45 4.07
CA LEU A 256 8.61 -15.07 4.51
C LEU A 256 9.89 -14.38 4.99
N LEU A 257 10.90 -15.13 5.45
CA LEU A 257 12.16 -14.58 5.95
C LEU A 257 13.27 -14.56 4.88
N VAL A 258 13.14 -15.36 3.82
CA VAL A 258 14.16 -15.50 2.77
C VAL A 258 14.52 -14.17 2.12
N PRO A 259 13.58 -13.29 1.69
CA PRO A 259 13.98 -12.00 1.10
C PRO A 259 14.80 -11.13 2.04
N ILE A 260 14.43 -11.08 3.32
CA ILE A 260 15.17 -10.35 4.37
C ILE A 260 16.58 -10.95 4.54
N ALA A 261 16.68 -12.28 4.62
CA ALA A 261 17.97 -12.96 4.77
C ALA A 261 18.86 -12.81 3.52
N CYS A 262 18.30 -13.01 2.33
CA CYS A 262 19.00 -12.83 1.06
C CYS A 262 19.58 -11.42 0.94
N GLU A 263 18.84 -10.40 1.36
CA GLU A 263 19.33 -9.03 1.36
C GLU A 263 20.53 -8.85 2.30
N LEU A 264 20.46 -9.39 3.52
CA LEU A 264 21.49 -9.23 4.53
C LEU A 264 22.77 -10.02 4.20
N TRP A 265 22.65 -11.18 3.53
CA TRP A 265 23.73 -12.15 3.42
C TRP A 265 24.20 -12.46 1.99
N LEU A 266 23.45 -12.09 0.94
CA LEU A 266 23.75 -12.48 -0.44
C LEU A 266 23.84 -11.28 -1.40
N PRO A 267 25.00 -10.59 -1.47
CA PRO A 267 25.18 -9.41 -2.30
C PRO A 267 24.96 -9.65 -3.81
N LEU A 268 25.15 -10.88 -4.30
CA LEU A 268 24.86 -11.25 -5.71
C LEU A 268 23.40 -11.07 -6.08
N ILE A 269 22.47 -11.27 -5.14
CA ILE A 269 21.03 -11.14 -5.38
C ILE A 269 20.65 -9.67 -5.63
N ARG A 270 21.42 -8.71 -5.09
CA ARG A 270 21.22 -7.27 -5.30
C ARG A 270 21.49 -6.82 -6.75
N GLN A 271 22.11 -7.67 -7.57
CA GLN A 271 22.30 -7.35 -8.99
C GLN A 271 21.00 -7.50 -9.81
N ILE A 272 19.95 -8.12 -9.24
CA ILE A 272 18.64 -8.22 -9.88
C ILE A 272 17.89 -6.90 -9.59
N PRO A 273 17.56 -6.08 -10.61
CA PRO A 273 17.03 -4.72 -10.39
C PRO A 273 15.79 -4.68 -9.50
N SER A 274 14.87 -5.63 -9.67
CA SER A 274 13.64 -5.70 -8.88
C SER A 274 13.88 -6.04 -7.40
N LEU A 275 14.98 -6.71 -7.08
CA LEU A 275 15.37 -7.02 -5.70
C LEU A 275 16.21 -5.89 -5.09
N ASP A 276 16.98 -5.17 -5.90
CA ASP A 276 17.66 -3.93 -5.48
C ASP A 276 16.65 -2.87 -5.05
N ASP A 277 15.59 -2.66 -5.83
CA ASP A 277 14.49 -1.76 -5.47
C ASP A 277 13.86 -2.12 -4.11
N ARG A 278 13.57 -3.40 -3.90
CA ARG A 278 13.00 -3.90 -2.63
C ARG A 278 13.98 -3.76 -1.47
N THR A 279 15.26 -3.95 -1.73
CA THR A 279 16.34 -3.73 -0.75
C THR A 279 16.33 -2.29 -0.28
N ARG A 280 16.18 -1.32 -1.19
CA ARG A 280 16.08 0.10 -0.85
C ARG A 280 14.84 0.41 -0.01
N LEU A 281 13.70 -0.21 -0.33
CA LEU A 281 12.50 -0.12 0.52
C LEU A 281 12.74 -0.68 1.91
N LEU A 282 13.45 -1.81 2.02
CA LEU A 282 13.77 -2.41 3.31
C LEU A 282 14.65 -1.47 4.13
N TRP A 283 15.66 -0.83 3.52
CA TRP A 283 16.52 0.13 4.22
C TRP A 283 15.75 1.33 4.76
N MET A 284 14.85 1.89 3.96
CA MET A 284 13.99 2.99 4.42
C MET A 284 13.09 2.56 5.58
N LEU A 285 12.50 1.36 5.49
CA LEU A 285 11.63 0.85 6.55
C LEU A 285 12.41 0.48 7.82
N LYS A 286 13.61 -0.10 7.65
CA LYS A 286 14.53 -0.41 8.75
C LYS A 286 14.92 0.86 9.49
N ALA A 287 15.31 1.92 8.77
CA ALA A 287 15.62 3.21 9.37
C ALA A 287 14.43 3.77 10.16
N ALA A 288 13.21 3.68 9.61
CA ALA A 288 12.00 4.09 10.32
C ALA A 288 11.79 3.30 11.64
N MET A 289 12.06 1.99 11.64
CA MET A 289 11.93 1.15 12.83
C MET A 289 13.07 1.36 13.84
N GLU A 290 14.29 1.65 13.40
CA GLU A 290 15.44 1.94 14.29
C GLU A 290 15.20 3.21 15.12
N GLU A 291 14.46 4.18 14.56
CA GLU A 291 14.09 5.44 15.23
C GLU A 291 12.79 5.32 16.04
N ALA A 292 12.07 4.21 15.90
CA ALA A 292 10.80 4.01 16.56
C ALA A 292 10.97 3.86 18.08
N SER A 293 10.06 4.46 18.84
CA SER A 293 9.99 4.25 20.29
C SER A 293 9.65 2.78 20.61
N LEU A 294 9.97 2.33 21.83
CA LEU A 294 9.58 0.98 22.28
C LEU A 294 8.07 0.73 22.16
N GLY A 295 7.26 1.77 22.39
CA GLY A 295 5.81 1.72 22.18
C GLY A 295 5.47 1.38 20.72
N ASN A 296 6.04 2.12 19.77
CA ASN A 296 5.81 1.88 18.34
C ASN A 296 6.35 0.51 17.88
N TRP A 297 7.41 -0.02 18.49
CA TRP A 297 7.84 -1.40 18.26
C TRP A 297 6.79 -2.44 18.68
N LEU A 298 6.04 -2.18 19.75
CA LEU A 298 5.03 -3.10 20.27
C LEU A 298 3.69 -2.98 19.54
N ILE A 299 3.21 -1.76 19.30
CA ILE A 299 1.86 -1.47 18.76
C ILE A 299 1.85 -0.89 17.34
N GLY A 300 3.01 -0.58 16.76
CA GLY A 300 3.15 -0.07 15.41
C GLY A 300 2.97 1.45 15.28
N HIS A 301 3.01 1.93 14.05
CA HIS A 301 2.75 3.32 13.66
C HIS A 301 1.34 3.54 13.11
N GLY A 302 0.59 2.47 12.85
CA GLY A 302 -0.71 2.46 12.18
C GLY A 302 -0.62 1.99 10.72
N TRP A 303 -1.68 1.32 10.25
CA TRP A 303 -1.79 0.88 8.85
C TRP A 303 -1.85 2.07 7.88
N GLY A 304 -1.41 1.85 6.64
CA GLY A 304 -1.41 2.87 5.58
C GLY A 304 -0.30 3.93 5.66
N ARG A 305 0.62 3.82 6.63
CA ARG A 305 1.71 4.81 6.85
C ARG A 305 3.05 4.50 6.18
N ILE A 306 3.13 3.43 5.39
CA ILE A 306 4.39 3.07 4.71
C ILE A 306 4.88 4.20 3.80
N GLY A 307 3.96 4.88 3.10
CA GLY A 307 4.31 6.04 2.28
C GLY A 307 4.97 7.17 3.08
N ASP A 308 4.48 7.46 4.29
CA ASP A 308 5.11 8.43 5.20
C ASP A 308 6.52 7.98 5.57
N ALA A 309 6.69 6.71 5.96
CA ALA A 309 7.99 6.16 6.36
C ALA A 309 9.02 6.24 5.22
N PHE A 310 8.64 5.91 3.99
CA PHE A 310 9.51 6.03 2.82
C PHE A 310 9.88 7.47 2.53
N GLN A 311 8.92 8.39 2.60
CA GLN A 311 9.20 9.80 2.40
C GLN A 311 10.13 10.36 3.48
N LEU A 312 9.93 10.04 4.76
CA LEU A 312 10.81 10.51 5.82
C LEU A 312 12.23 9.95 5.72
N ASN A 313 12.37 8.72 5.22
CA ASN A 313 13.64 7.99 5.15
C ASN A 313 14.24 7.90 3.75
N LEU A 314 13.77 8.71 2.80
CA LEU A 314 14.19 8.63 1.39
C LEU A 314 15.71 8.74 1.19
N PHE A 315 16.40 9.47 2.07
CA PHE A 315 17.87 9.57 2.12
C PHE A 315 18.57 8.20 2.21
N HIS A 316 17.96 7.23 2.89
CA HIS A 316 18.50 5.89 3.07
C HIS A 316 18.41 5.03 1.80
N SER A 317 17.65 5.45 0.79
CA SER A 317 17.58 4.74 -0.50
C SER A 317 18.90 4.73 -1.27
N GLN A 318 19.81 5.67 -0.98
CA GLN A 318 21.07 5.89 -1.72
C GLN A 318 20.87 6.19 -3.21
N GLN A 319 19.66 6.58 -3.63
CA GLN A 319 19.35 6.91 -5.02
C GLN A 319 19.56 8.39 -5.30
N ARG A 320 19.79 8.69 -6.59
CA ARG A 320 19.79 10.07 -7.08
C ARG A 320 18.35 10.55 -7.15
N LEU A 321 18.00 11.53 -6.33
CA LEU A 321 16.63 12.05 -6.19
C LEU A 321 16.22 12.96 -7.35
N TRP A 322 17.19 13.51 -8.07
CA TRP A 322 16.97 14.31 -9.28
C TRP A 322 16.99 13.48 -10.56
N ASP A 323 17.38 12.20 -10.48
CA ASP A 323 17.40 11.30 -11.62
C ASP A 323 16.08 10.53 -11.69
N ASN A 324 15.44 10.60 -12.85
CA ASN A 324 14.17 9.94 -13.13
C ASN A 324 14.29 8.43 -13.33
N GLN A 325 15.48 7.85 -13.12
CA GLN A 325 15.73 6.41 -13.25
C GLN A 325 15.06 5.55 -12.19
N TRP A 326 14.88 6.06 -10.96
CA TRP A 326 14.26 5.26 -9.90
C TRP A 326 12.74 5.44 -9.90
N ILE A 327 12.04 4.41 -10.40
CA ILE A 327 10.56 4.38 -10.52
C ILE A 327 9.83 4.70 -9.20
N PHE A 328 10.50 4.49 -8.06
CA PHE A 328 9.99 4.78 -6.72
C PHE A 328 9.78 6.26 -6.40
N LEU A 329 10.52 7.15 -7.05
CA LEU A 329 10.36 8.59 -6.88
C LEU A 329 9.13 9.13 -7.61
N GLN A 330 8.77 8.46 -8.71
CA GLN A 330 7.69 8.89 -9.60
C GLN A 330 6.35 8.25 -9.24
N SER A 331 6.35 7.00 -8.76
CA SER A 331 5.10 6.29 -8.51
C SER A 331 4.57 6.49 -7.09
N ASP A 332 3.28 6.20 -6.92
CA ASP A 332 2.61 6.28 -5.63
C ASP A 332 2.82 4.96 -4.88
N TYR A 333 3.84 4.92 -4.01
CA TYR A 333 4.16 3.75 -3.21
C TYR A 333 3.57 3.87 -1.81
N PHE A 334 2.78 2.86 -1.44
CA PHE A 334 1.99 2.83 -0.22
C PHE A 334 2.14 1.49 0.55
N HIS A 335 3.08 0.62 0.14
CA HIS A 335 3.34 -0.68 0.76
C HIS A 335 4.82 -1.05 0.79
N ALA A 336 5.17 -1.95 1.71
CA ALA A 336 6.55 -2.41 1.91
C ALA A 336 7.01 -3.43 0.87
N HIS A 337 6.09 -3.95 0.04
CA HIS A 337 6.31 -5.15 -0.79
C HIS A 337 6.76 -6.37 0.02
N HIS A 338 6.45 -6.38 1.33
CA HIS A 338 6.75 -7.47 2.25
C HIS A 338 5.73 -7.46 3.40
N GLY A 339 4.73 -8.34 3.35
CA GLY A 339 3.58 -8.33 4.27
C GLY A 339 3.96 -8.41 5.75
N LEU A 340 5.00 -9.19 6.10
CA LEU A 340 5.45 -9.30 7.49
C LEU A 340 6.01 -7.98 8.05
N LEU A 341 6.84 -7.28 7.27
CA LEU A 341 7.45 -6.02 7.68
C LEU A 341 6.44 -4.88 7.68
N GLU A 342 5.48 -4.95 6.77
CA GLU A 342 4.35 -4.03 6.79
C GLU A 342 3.50 -4.23 8.05
N ALA A 343 3.20 -5.48 8.43
CA ALA A 343 2.49 -5.77 9.67
C ALA A 343 3.28 -5.31 10.92
N LEU A 344 4.61 -5.47 10.91
CA LEU A 344 5.50 -4.97 11.96
C LEU A 344 5.46 -3.44 12.06
N HIS A 345 5.59 -2.73 10.94
CA HIS A 345 5.53 -1.27 10.94
C HIS A 345 4.13 -0.76 11.31
N ALA A 346 3.08 -1.37 10.78
CA ALA A 346 1.71 -0.90 10.96
C ALA A 346 1.15 -1.22 12.35
N SER A 347 1.43 -2.41 12.88
CA SER A 347 0.78 -2.94 14.09
C SER A 347 1.79 -3.52 15.09
N GLY A 348 3.09 -3.25 14.94
CA GLY A 348 4.13 -3.64 15.87
C GLY A 348 4.37 -5.15 15.90
N LEU A 349 5.19 -5.59 16.86
CA LEU A 349 5.56 -6.98 17.04
C LEU A 349 4.33 -7.88 17.26
N ILE A 350 3.34 -7.41 18.00
CA ILE A 350 2.12 -8.19 18.28
C ILE A 350 1.32 -8.40 16.99
N GLY A 351 1.09 -7.33 16.22
CA GLY A 351 0.39 -7.43 14.94
C GLY A 351 1.14 -8.29 13.93
N MET A 352 2.47 -8.18 13.87
CA MET A 352 3.33 -9.03 13.05
C MET A 352 3.17 -10.52 13.41
N LEU A 353 3.19 -10.86 14.69
CA LEU A 353 3.03 -12.25 15.15
C LEU A 353 1.63 -12.80 14.82
N LEU A 354 0.58 -11.99 14.99
CA LEU A 354 -0.79 -12.37 14.62
C LEU A 354 -0.94 -12.56 13.10
N TYR A 355 -0.36 -11.66 12.30
CA TYR A 355 -0.33 -11.76 10.85
C TYR A 355 0.41 -13.04 10.41
N LEU A 356 1.59 -13.31 10.98
CA LEU A 356 2.35 -14.53 10.73
C LEU A 356 1.54 -15.78 11.10
N ALA A 357 0.95 -15.81 12.30
CA ALA A 357 0.11 -16.91 12.77
C ALA A 357 -1.05 -17.17 11.80
N SER A 358 -1.67 -16.10 11.27
CA SER A 358 -2.79 -16.22 10.32
C SER A 358 -2.42 -16.93 9.02
N ILE A 359 -1.13 -16.94 8.65
CA ILE A 359 -0.63 -17.67 7.48
C ILE A 359 -0.23 -19.10 7.89
N ILE A 360 0.64 -19.24 8.89
CA ILE A 360 1.28 -20.53 9.20
C ILE A 360 0.35 -21.53 9.91
N CYS A 361 -0.73 -21.08 10.56
CA CYS A 361 -1.64 -21.96 11.28
C CYS A 361 -2.54 -22.78 10.36
N LEU A 362 -2.73 -22.40 9.10
CA LEU A 362 -3.60 -23.14 8.17
C LEU A 362 -3.19 -24.63 8.02
N PRO A 363 -1.93 -24.99 7.67
CA PRO A 363 -1.54 -26.40 7.58
C PRO A 363 -1.59 -27.12 8.94
N LEU A 364 -1.45 -26.40 10.06
CA LEU A 364 -1.52 -26.98 11.40
C LEU A 364 -2.94 -27.44 11.76
N MET A 365 -3.96 -26.79 11.20
CA MET A 365 -5.35 -26.88 11.63
C MET A 365 -6.29 -27.57 10.63
N VAL A 366 -5.82 -27.97 9.44
CA VAL A 366 -6.67 -28.71 8.48
C VAL A 366 -6.63 -30.22 8.71
N SER A 367 -7.64 -30.93 8.20
CA SER A 367 -7.64 -32.40 8.16
C SER A 367 -6.48 -32.96 7.34
N GLN A 368 -6.07 -34.20 7.62
CA GLN A 368 -4.99 -34.88 6.89
C GLN A 368 -5.26 -34.93 5.37
N GLU A 369 -6.52 -35.13 4.97
CA GLU A 369 -6.92 -35.18 3.55
C GLU A 369 -6.69 -33.85 2.81
N ARG A 370 -6.85 -32.73 3.52
CA ARG A 370 -6.70 -31.38 2.95
C ARG A 370 -5.32 -30.78 3.17
N LEU A 371 -4.46 -31.42 3.99
CA LEU A 371 -3.13 -30.94 4.30
C LEU A 371 -2.28 -30.62 3.05
N PRO A 372 -2.23 -31.47 1.99
CA PRO A 372 -1.44 -31.15 0.81
C PRO A 372 -1.85 -29.83 0.13
N LEU A 373 -3.16 -29.55 0.07
CA LEU A 373 -3.68 -28.32 -0.55
C LEU A 373 -3.47 -27.10 0.35
N ALA A 374 -3.70 -27.26 1.65
CA ALA A 374 -3.45 -26.20 2.64
C ALA A 374 -1.98 -25.78 2.67
N ALA A 375 -1.07 -26.75 2.69
CA ALA A 375 0.37 -26.49 2.64
C ALA A 375 0.76 -25.80 1.34
N ALA A 376 0.28 -26.30 0.19
CA ALA A 376 0.56 -25.71 -1.11
C ALA A 376 0.09 -24.25 -1.22
N TRP A 377 -1.13 -23.96 -0.74
CA TRP A 377 -1.63 -22.58 -0.68
C TRP A 377 -0.85 -21.71 0.29
N THR A 378 -0.48 -22.24 1.46
CA THR A 378 0.29 -21.50 2.47
C THR A 378 1.66 -21.13 1.93
N ILE A 379 2.34 -22.04 1.22
CA ILE A 379 3.62 -21.80 0.57
C ILE A 379 3.49 -20.76 -0.56
N ALA A 380 2.47 -20.88 -1.41
CA ALA A 380 2.22 -19.91 -2.47
C ALA A 380 1.89 -18.52 -1.91
N HIS A 381 1.04 -18.44 -0.89
CA HIS A 381 0.64 -17.20 -0.21
C HIS A 381 1.82 -16.57 0.51
N ALA A 382 2.66 -17.36 1.20
CA ALA A 382 3.89 -16.90 1.84
C ALA A 382 4.87 -16.33 0.81
N THR A 383 5.06 -17.02 -0.32
CA THR A 383 5.93 -16.55 -1.42
C THR A 383 5.44 -15.22 -2.00
N LEU A 384 4.13 -15.08 -2.23
CA LEU A 384 3.54 -13.81 -2.69
C LEU A 384 3.68 -12.72 -1.62
N SER A 385 3.43 -13.03 -0.35
CA SER A 385 3.51 -12.08 0.78
C SER A 385 4.93 -11.63 1.09
N ALA A 386 5.94 -12.43 0.77
CA ALA A 386 7.34 -12.09 1.00
C ALA A 386 7.87 -11.06 -0.01
N LEU A 387 7.21 -10.90 -1.16
CA LEU A 387 7.67 -10.05 -2.27
C LEU A 387 6.60 -9.09 -2.81
N TRP A 388 5.37 -9.16 -2.28
CA TRP A 388 4.19 -8.41 -2.67
C TRP A 388 3.15 -8.37 -1.53
N PHE A 389 2.01 -7.72 -1.78
CA PHE A 389 0.89 -7.60 -0.83
C PHE A 389 -0.45 -7.88 -1.53
N PRO A 390 -1.45 -8.48 -0.84
CA PRO A 390 -2.76 -8.71 -1.43
C PRO A 390 -3.54 -7.40 -1.62
N LEU A 391 -4.23 -7.26 -2.76
CA LEU A 391 -5.30 -6.27 -2.93
C LEU A 391 -6.67 -6.88 -2.66
N LEU A 392 -7.64 -6.01 -2.35
CA LEU A 392 -9.04 -6.35 -2.06
C LEU A 392 -9.70 -7.26 -3.12
N LEU A 393 -9.29 -7.12 -4.39
CA LEU A 393 -9.82 -7.90 -5.50
C LEU A 393 -9.69 -9.42 -5.30
N SER A 394 -8.70 -9.86 -4.52
CA SER A 394 -8.41 -11.29 -4.32
C SER A 394 -9.00 -11.87 -3.03
N VAL A 395 -9.37 -11.00 -2.09
CA VAL A 395 -9.73 -11.38 -0.72
C VAL A 395 -10.97 -12.27 -0.66
N PRO A 396 -12.06 -12.01 -1.41
CA PRO A 396 -13.24 -12.89 -1.37
C PRO A 396 -12.96 -14.30 -1.91
N VAL A 397 -12.11 -14.43 -2.93
CA VAL A 397 -11.70 -15.74 -3.48
C VAL A 397 -10.79 -16.48 -2.49
N GLN A 398 -9.89 -15.75 -1.81
CA GLN A 398 -9.08 -16.30 -0.71
C GLN A 398 -9.95 -16.78 0.45
N ALA A 399 -10.90 -15.96 0.91
CA ALA A 399 -11.84 -16.32 1.96
C ALA A 399 -12.65 -17.58 1.61
N LEU A 400 -13.11 -17.70 0.36
CA LEU A 400 -13.81 -18.89 -0.12
C LEU A 400 -12.92 -20.15 -0.10
N ALA A 401 -11.69 -20.05 -0.60
CA ALA A 401 -10.74 -21.16 -0.61
C ALA A 401 -10.32 -21.59 0.81
N MET A 402 -10.03 -20.61 1.68
CA MET A 402 -9.71 -20.86 3.09
C MET A 402 -10.89 -21.48 3.83
N ALA A 403 -12.10 -20.97 3.63
CA ALA A 403 -13.32 -21.53 4.21
C ALA A 403 -13.49 -22.99 3.81
N TRP A 404 -13.31 -23.32 2.52
CA TRP A 404 -13.36 -24.71 2.07
C TRP A 404 -12.28 -25.57 2.73
N LEU A 405 -11.03 -25.08 2.84
CA LEU A 405 -9.95 -25.85 3.47
C LEU A 405 -10.26 -26.20 4.93
N ILE A 406 -10.80 -25.24 5.70
CA ILE A 406 -11.05 -25.38 7.14
C ILE A 406 -12.40 -26.02 7.47
N ASP A 407 -13.27 -26.27 6.49
CA ASP A 407 -14.60 -26.87 6.68
C ASP A 407 -14.53 -28.39 6.94
N THR A 408 -13.81 -28.80 7.98
CA THR A 408 -13.76 -30.18 8.47
C THR A 408 -14.08 -30.22 9.95
N ALA A 409 -15.03 -31.05 10.34
CA ALA A 409 -15.60 -31.13 11.69
C ALA A 409 -14.60 -31.47 12.84
N LYS A 410 -13.34 -31.82 12.55
CA LYS A 410 -12.42 -32.38 13.55
C LYS A 410 -11.77 -31.35 14.50
N ASN A 411 -11.81 -30.05 14.19
CA ASN A 411 -11.05 -29.02 14.93
C ASN A 411 -11.93 -27.87 15.44
N GLU A 412 -13.18 -28.16 15.79
CA GLU A 412 -14.06 -27.15 16.36
C GLU A 412 -13.67 -26.89 17.82
N VAL A 413 -13.31 -25.65 18.14
CA VAL A 413 -13.12 -25.25 19.53
C VAL A 413 -14.52 -25.12 20.14
N SER A 414 -14.72 -25.73 21.31
CA SER A 414 -15.90 -25.47 22.16
C SER A 414 -15.84 -24.04 22.70
N VAL A 415 -16.04 -23.06 21.84
CA VAL A 415 -16.28 -21.69 22.24
C VAL A 415 -17.78 -21.56 22.40
N THR A 416 -18.23 -21.27 23.62
CA THR A 416 -19.54 -20.67 23.83
C THR A 416 -19.49 -19.27 23.21
N ALA A 417 -19.74 -19.19 21.89
CA ALA A 417 -19.89 -17.91 21.21
C ALA A 417 -20.95 -17.12 22.00
N PRO A 418 -20.57 -15.99 22.60
CA PRO A 418 -21.50 -15.27 23.44
C PRO A 418 -22.71 -14.84 22.61
N HIS A 419 -23.92 -15.08 23.11
CA HIS A 419 -25.14 -14.61 22.44
C HIS A 419 -25.15 -13.09 22.20
N PHE A 420 -24.32 -12.31 22.92
CA PHE A 420 -24.15 -10.88 22.71
C PHE A 420 -23.44 -10.50 21.40
N LEU A 421 -22.77 -11.42 20.72
CA LEU A 421 -22.10 -11.12 19.45
C LEU A 421 -23.08 -10.77 18.32
N PHE A 422 -24.33 -11.27 18.39
CA PHE A 422 -25.26 -11.14 17.27
C PHE A 422 -25.88 -9.74 17.12
N PRO A 423 -26.33 -9.05 18.20
CA PRO A 423 -26.66 -7.63 18.11
C PRO A 423 -25.47 -6.79 17.66
N GLY A 424 -24.25 -7.14 18.09
CA GLY A 424 -23.01 -6.49 17.66
C GLY A 424 -22.78 -6.58 16.15
N LEU A 425 -23.04 -7.75 15.53
CA LEU A 425 -22.95 -7.92 14.08
C LEU A 425 -23.96 -7.06 13.31
N PHE A 426 -25.16 -6.86 13.85
CA PHE A 426 -26.16 -6.00 13.23
C PHE A 426 -25.74 -4.53 13.27
N VAL A 427 -25.23 -4.06 14.41
CA VAL A 427 -24.66 -2.70 14.54
C VAL A 427 -23.45 -2.52 13.62
N LEU A 428 -22.57 -3.53 13.56
CA LEU A 428 -21.43 -3.54 12.65
C LEU A 428 -21.87 -3.46 11.18
N ALA A 429 -22.91 -4.21 10.79
CA ALA A 429 -23.47 -4.14 9.44
C ALA A 429 -23.94 -2.72 9.11
N GLY A 430 -24.72 -2.09 10.00
CA GLY A 430 -25.13 -0.70 9.86
C GLY A 430 -23.95 0.25 9.71
N GLY A 431 -22.93 0.11 10.57
CA GLY A 431 -21.70 0.91 10.50
C GLY A 431 -20.94 0.74 9.17
N LEU A 432 -20.82 -0.48 8.66
CA LEU A 432 -20.16 -0.76 7.38
C LEU A 432 -20.96 -0.25 6.18
N PHE A 433 -22.29 -0.30 6.21
CA PHE A 433 -23.14 0.33 5.17
C PHE A 433 -22.93 1.85 5.15
N THR A 434 -23.01 2.49 6.32
CA THR A 434 -22.75 3.92 6.45
C THR A 434 -21.34 4.27 5.97
N LEU A 435 -20.33 3.50 6.37
CA LEU A 435 -18.95 3.71 5.92
C LEU A 435 -18.80 3.58 4.40
N SER A 436 -19.38 2.57 3.77
CA SER A 436 -19.34 2.39 2.31
C SER A 436 -19.97 3.59 1.59
N ALA A 437 -21.12 4.08 2.08
CA ALA A 437 -21.78 5.27 1.53
C ALA A 437 -20.95 6.54 1.74
N MET A 438 -20.34 6.72 2.92
CA MET A 438 -19.45 7.84 3.20
C MET A 438 -18.22 7.82 2.29
N LEU A 439 -17.58 6.65 2.09
CA LEU A 439 -16.43 6.49 1.21
C LEU A 439 -16.78 6.85 -0.24
N LEU A 440 -17.94 6.41 -0.73
CA LEU A 440 -18.44 6.80 -2.04
C LEU A 440 -18.64 8.31 -2.15
N GLN A 441 -19.25 8.92 -1.13
CA GLN A 441 -19.48 10.36 -1.10
C GLN A 441 -18.16 11.15 -1.09
N GLU A 442 -17.17 10.72 -0.31
CA GLU A 442 -15.84 11.32 -0.28
C GLU A 442 -15.13 11.18 -1.64
N SER A 443 -15.12 9.99 -2.26
CA SER A 443 -14.53 9.79 -3.58
C SER A 443 -15.18 10.70 -4.63
N LEU A 444 -16.52 10.82 -4.64
CA LEU A 444 -17.21 11.74 -5.55
C LEU A 444 -16.82 13.21 -5.32
N GLN A 445 -16.69 13.63 -4.05
CA GLN A 445 -16.27 15.00 -3.72
C GLN A 445 -14.83 15.29 -4.16
N LEU A 446 -13.91 14.36 -3.91
CA LEU A 446 -12.51 14.49 -4.28
C LEU A 446 -12.32 14.50 -5.81
N GLN A 447 -13.07 13.67 -6.53
CA GLN A 447 -13.08 13.68 -8.00
C GLN A 447 -13.62 14.99 -8.56
N ALA A 448 -14.74 15.50 -8.01
CA ALA A 448 -15.29 16.80 -8.42
C ALA A 448 -14.28 17.94 -8.16
N TRP A 449 -13.59 17.91 -7.02
CA TRP A 449 -12.54 18.88 -6.70
C TRP A 449 -11.35 18.78 -7.66
N GLN A 450 -10.88 17.58 -7.99
CA GLN A 450 -9.82 17.37 -8.98
C GLN A 450 -10.24 17.91 -10.36
N GLN A 451 -11.46 17.63 -10.80
CA GLN A 451 -11.99 18.14 -12.07
C GLN A 451 -12.11 19.67 -12.08
N GLN A 452 -12.50 20.29 -10.98
CA GLN A 452 -12.53 21.75 -10.82
C GLN A 452 -11.14 22.37 -10.92
N LEU A 453 -10.14 21.78 -10.26
CA LEU A 453 -8.74 22.22 -10.37
C LEU A 453 -8.17 22.02 -11.78
N GLN A 454 -8.67 21.04 -12.53
CA GLN A 454 -8.26 20.81 -13.92
C GLN A 454 -8.93 21.78 -14.89
N SER A 455 -10.23 22.05 -14.72
CA SER A 455 -11.06 22.76 -15.71
C SER A 455 -10.80 24.27 -15.82
N SER A 456 -10.04 24.87 -14.90
CA SER A 456 -9.60 26.28 -14.99
C SER A 456 -10.73 27.31 -15.15
N LEU A 457 -11.99 26.95 -14.83
CA LEU A 457 -13.16 27.80 -15.09
C LEU A 457 -13.14 29.08 -14.22
N PRO A 458 -13.03 30.28 -14.83
CA PRO A 458 -13.04 31.54 -14.11
C PRO A 458 -14.35 31.71 -13.31
N GLY A 459 -14.25 32.17 -12.06
CA GLY A 459 -15.41 32.56 -11.25
C GLY A 459 -16.11 31.43 -10.48
N THR A 460 -15.72 30.16 -10.67
CA THR A 460 -16.17 29.10 -9.76
C THR A 460 -15.37 29.17 -8.47
N ARG A 461 -16.04 29.37 -7.32
CA ARG A 461 -15.37 29.22 -6.02
C ARG A 461 -14.86 27.78 -5.96
N PRO A 462 -13.55 27.54 -5.80
CA PRO A 462 -13.05 26.19 -5.65
C PRO A 462 -13.82 25.52 -4.52
N ALA A 463 -14.26 24.27 -4.71
CA ALA A 463 -14.77 23.49 -3.61
C ALA A 463 -13.74 23.57 -2.47
N SER A 464 -14.20 23.97 -1.29
CA SER A 464 -13.35 24.12 -0.11
C SER A 464 -12.46 22.88 0.03
N CYS A 465 -11.15 23.07 0.19
CA CYS A 465 -10.23 21.95 0.38
C CYS A 465 -10.60 21.20 1.68
N ARG A 466 -11.37 20.13 1.56
CA ARG A 466 -11.97 19.43 2.72
C ARG A 466 -11.06 18.36 3.25
N ALA A 467 -10.97 18.26 4.58
CA ALA A 467 -10.32 17.15 5.25
C ALA A 467 -10.89 15.81 4.76
N THR A 468 -10.01 14.84 4.57
CA THR A 468 -10.41 13.47 4.20
C THR A 468 -10.87 12.73 5.44
N MET A 469 -11.73 11.74 5.30
CA MET A 469 -12.17 10.90 6.42
C MET A 469 -11.02 10.09 7.02
N ARG A 470 -10.01 9.76 6.20
CA ARG A 470 -8.80 9.06 6.64
C ARG A 470 -7.89 9.92 7.52
N GLN A 471 -8.18 11.22 7.65
CA GLN A 471 -7.31 12.20 8.34
C GLN A 471 -5.90 12.23 7.74
N ASP A 472 -5.79 11.94 6.44
CA ASP A 472 -4.56 12.10 5.67
C ASP A 472 -4.71 13.23 4.65
N ASP A 473 -3.56 13.79 4.26
CA ASP A 473 -3.50 14.77 3.18
C ASP A 473 -2.90 14.16 1.91
N LEU A 474 -2.83 12.83 1.81
CA LEU A 474 -2.17 12.15 0.71
C LEU A 474 -2.95 12.38 -0.59
N ALA A 475 -4.28 12.27 -0.51
CA ALA A 475 -5.17 12.52 -1.65
C ALA A 475 -5.03 13.96 -2.16
N VAL A 476 -4.99 14.92 -1.23
CA VAL A 476 -4.79 16.34 -1.53
C VAL A 476 -3.42 16.59 -2.15
N ALA A 477 -2.35 16.09 -1.54
CA ALA A 477 -0.99 16.23 -2.05
C ALA A 477 -0.87 15.67 -3.47
N ARG A 478 -1.51 14.52 -3.75
CA ARG A 478 -1.54 13.90 -5.07
C ARG A 478 -2.23 14.76 -6.12
N VAL A 479 -3.41 15.32 -5.81
CA VAL A 479 -4.13 16.21 -6.74
C VAL A 479 -3.32 17.47 -7.03
N LEU A 480 -2.79 18.11 -5.99
CA LEU A 480 -1.98 19.32 -6.12
C LEU A 480 -0.69 19.07 -6.91
N ARG A 481 0.04 17.99 -6.61
CA ARG A 481 1.26 17.60 -7.33
C ARG A 481 0.97 17.23 -8.79
N GLY A 482 -0.14 16.54 -9.04
CA GLY A 482 -0.56 16.22 -10.41
C GLY A 482 -0.80 17.47 -11.23
N LYS A 483 -1.45 18.51 -10.65
CA LYS A 483 -1.63 19.81 -11.31
C LYS A 483 -0.30 20.53 -11.53
N LEU A 484 0.59 20.53 -10.53
CA LEU A 484 1.92 21.15 -10.65
C LEU A 484 2.73 20.51 -11.79
N ALA A 485 2.77 19.17 -11.85
CA ALA A 485 3.45 18.43 -12.91
C ALA A 485 2.85 18.70 -14.31
N THR A 486 1.54 18.97 -14.42
CA THR A 486 0.95 19.38 -15.72
C THR A 486 1.41 20.76 -16.17
N TRP A 487 1.76 21.65 -15.24
CA TRP A 487 2.34 22.96 -15.58
C TRP A 487 3.81 22.83 -15.97
N GLU A 488 4.60 22.07 -15.19
CA GLU A 488 6.03 21.83 -15.46
C GLU A 488 6.25 21.18 -16.84
N ASN A 489 5.37 20.28 -17.25
CA ASN A 489 5.45 19.60 -18.54
C ASN A 489 4.80 20.38 -19.70
N SER A 490 4.18 21.53 -19.44
CA SER A 490 3.56 22.35 -20.49
C SER A 490 4.66 23.13 -21.23
N THR A 491 4.80 22.87 -22.53
CA THR A 491 5.73 23.63 -23.39
C THR A 491 5.19 25.00 -23.79
N GLU A 492 3.88 25.21 -23.65
CA GLU A 492 3.28 26.51 -23.94
C GLU A 492 3.52 27.44 -22.76
N PRO A 493 4.00 28.69 -23.00
CA PRO A 493 4.05 29.68 -21.94
C PRO A 493 2.63 29.79 -21.37
N PRO A 494 2.46 29.60 -20.05
CA PRO A 494 1.14 29.51 -19.46
C PRO A 494 0.34 30.74 -19.86
N GLN A 495 -0.82 30.54 -20.50
CA GLN A 495 -1.76 31.63 -20.74
C GLN A 495 -2.17 32.18 -19.37
N GLN A 496 -1.48 33.24 -18.94
CA GLN A 496 -1.38 33.69 -17.55
C GLN A 496 -2.75 33.88 -16.89
N HIS A 497 -3.75 34.29 -17.67
CA HIS A 497 -5.10 34.55 -17.16
C HIS A 497 -5.90 33.28 -16.80
N ASN A 498 -5.65 32.16 -17.47
CA ASN A 498 -6.47 30.94 -17.28
C ASN A 498 -6.00 30.09 -16.09
N GLN A 499 -4.75 30.21 -15.65
CA GLN A 499 -4.19 29.37 -14.59
C GLN A 499 -4.32 29.99 -13.18
N GLN A 500 -4.46 31.31 -13.08
CA GLN A 500 -4.52 32.03 -11.81
C GLN A 500 -5.61 31.52 -10.84
N PRO A 501 -6.84 31.17 -11.27
CA PRO A 501 -7.85 30.63 -10.37
C PRO A 501 -7.45 29.28 -9.75
N SER A 502 -6.86 28.39 -10.55
CA SER A 502 -6.40 27.07 -10.06
C SER A 502 -5.26 27.24 -9.07
N LEU A 503 -4.31 28.12 -9.38
CA LEU A 503 -3.17 28.41 -8.51
C LEU A 503 -3.59 29.04 -7.18
N ARG A 504 -4.53 29.99 -7.19
CA ARG A 504 -5.14 30.53 -5.96
C ARG A 504 -5.86 29.44 -5.15
N ALA A 505 -6.62 28.55 -5.80
CA ALA A 505 -7.28 27.44 -5.12
C ALA A 505 -6.29 26.46 -4.46
N MET A 506 -5.16 26.17 -5.12
CA MET A 506 -4.07 25.37 -4.55
C MET A 506 -3.44 26.09 -3.36
N ALA A 507 -3.17 27.39 -3.50
CA ALA A 507 -2.59 28.23 -2.47
C ALA A 507 -3.46 28.27 -1.20
N ASP A 508 -4.75 28.55 -1.35
CA ASP A 508 -5.74 28.56 -0.28
C ASP A 508 -5.82 27.20 0.43
N CYS A 509 -5.80 26.10 -0.34
CA CYS A 509 -5.79 24.76 0.25
C CYS A 509 -4.52 24.51 1.09
N LEU A 510 -3.35 24.89 0.59
CA LEU A 510 -2.08 24.68 1.30
C LEU A 510 -2.00 25.54 2.57
N LEU A 511 -2.40 26.81 2.49
CA LEU A 511 -2.49 27.70 3.67
C LEU A 511 -3.37 27.12 4.77
N LEU A 512 -4.52 26.54 4.37
CA LEU A 512 -5.45 25.92 5.31
C LEU A 512 -4.87 24.64 5.95
N ARG A 513 -4.16 23.82 5.18
CA ARG A 513 -3.84 22.44 5.58
C ARG A 513 -2.43 22.23 6.09
N VAL A 514 -1.43 22.87 5.50
CA VAL A 514 -0.01 22.67 5.86
C VAL A 514 0.25 22.87 7.36
N PRO A 515 -0.30 23.89 8.05
CA PRO A 515 -0.08 24.09 9.48
C PRO A 515 -0.54 22.90 10.35
N HIS A 516 -1.53 22.14 9.89
CA HIS A 516 -2.14 21.04 10.63
C HIS A 516 -1.81 19.65 10.06
N SER A 517 -1.20 19.59 8.88
CA SER A 517 -0.92 18.34 8.18
C SER A 517 0.26 17.60 8.79
N HIS A 518 0.11 16.31 9.03
CA HIS A 518 1.21 15.42 9.41
C HIS A 518 1.63 14.50 8.24
N THR A 519 1.33 14.91 7.01
CA THR A 519 1.61 14.14 5.80
C THR A 519 2.80 14.76 5.08
N PRO A 520 4.00 14.12 5.09
CA PRO A 520 5.20 14.68 4.47
C PRO A 520 5.00 15.12 3.01
N GLN A 521 4.21 14.35 2.26
CA GLN A 521 3.89 14.62 0.86
C GLN A 521 3.19 15.97 0.67
N LEU A 522 2.31 16.40 1.58
CA LEU A 522 1.67 17.71 1.46
C LEU A 522 2.67 18.83 1.71
N LEU A 523 3.55 18.67 2.71
CA LEU A 523 4.61 19.63 3.00
C LEU A 523 5.56 19.79 1.80
N PHE A 524 5.97 18.67 1.20
CA PHE A 524 6.84 18.70 0.02
C PHE A 524 6.15 19.34 -1.18
N THR A 525 4.88 19.01 -1.43
CA THR A 525 4.09 19.68 -2.49
C THR A 525 4.00 21.20 -2.24
N ALA A 526 3.86 21.63 -0.99
CA ALA A 526 3.86 23.04 -0.64
C ALA A 526 5.21 23.71 -0.95
N LEU A 527 6.32 23.07 -0.58
CA LEU A 527 7.68 23.57 -0.85
C LEU A 527 8.00 23.60 -2.36
N SER A 528 7.57 22.59 -3.11
CA SER A 528 7.71 22.56 -4.57
C SER A 528 6.94 23.72 -5.22
N LEU A 529 5.72 24.00 -4.77
CA LEU A 529 4.96 25.14 -5.28
C LEU A 529 5.66 26.48 -4.98
N MET A 530 6.24 26.64 -3.78
CA MET A 530 7.02 27.85 -3.45
C MET A 530 8.26 27.98 -4.35
N ALA A 531 8.94 26.86 -4.64
CA ALA A 531 10.08 26.86 -5.56
C ALA A 531 9.67 27.31 -6.97
N GLU A 532 8.53 26.85 -7.49
CA GLU A 532 8.04 27.25 -8.81
C GLU A 532 7.63 28.74 -8.88
N ILE A 533 7.11 29.29 -7.78
CA ILE A 533 6.76 30.72 -7.71
C ILE A 533 8.02 31.60 -7.64
N HIS A 534 8.98 31.23 -6.79
CA HIS A 534 10.11 32.11 -6.42
C HIS A 534 11.42 31.84 -7.14
N LEU A 535 11.66 30.62 -7.65
CA LEU A 535 12.93 30.21 -8.25
C LEU A 535 12.85 30.08 -9.77
N THR A 536 11.93 29.27 -10.30
CA THR A 536 11.83 29.03 -11.76
C THR A 536 11.18 30.20 -12.52
N GLN A 537 10.48 31.08 -11.78
CA GLN A 537 9.71 32.21 -12.29
C GLN A 537 8.55 31.82 -13.23
N GLN A 538 8.28 30.53 -13.44
CA GLN A 538 7.19 30.07 -14.30
C GLN A 538 5.83 30.55 -13.79
N LEU A 539 5.66 30.61 -12.46
CA LEU A 539 4.42 31.03 -11.81
C LEU A 539 4.47 32.45 -11.21
N ARG A 540 5.50 33.24 -11.55
CA ARG A 540 5.71 34.59 -10.98
C ARG A 540 4.56 35.57 -11.27
N TYR A 541 3.83 35.35 -12.36
CA TYR A 541 2.69 36.18 -12.77
C TYR A 541 1.48 36.10 -11.83
N ALA A 542 1.44 35.11 -10.94
CA ALA A 542 0.24 34.77 -10.19
C ALA A 542 -0.16 35.82 -9.15
N GLU A 543 0.76 36.72 -8.77
CA GLU A 543 0.62 37.68 -7.67
C GLU A 543 -0.14 37.06 -6.49
N LEU A 544 0.55 36.22 -5.72
CA LEU A 544 0.05 35.61 -4.49
C LEU A 544 0.76 36.26 -3.29
N PRO A 545 0.26 37.39 -2.75
CA PRO A 545 0.92 38.11 -1.66
C PRO A 545 1.09 37.25 -0.41
N GLU A 546 0.18 36.30 -0.18
CA GLU A 546 0.23 35.38 0.96
C GLU A 546 1.40 34.39 0.84
N PHE A 547 1.83 34.07 -0.38
CA PHE A 547 2.92 33.14 -0.67
C PHE A 547 4.26 33.87 -0.65
N ASP A 548 4.54 34.56 0.45
CA ASP A 548 5.76 35.29 0.65
C ASP A 548 6.92 34.38 1.11
N ARG A 549 8.11 34.98 1.19
CA ARG A 549 9.32 34.29 1.63
C ARG A 549 9.27 33.85 3.09
N LYS A 550 8.49 34.52 3.95
CA LYS A 550 8.35 34.14 5.36
C LYS A 550 7.54 32.86 5.50
N LEU A 551 6.47 32.73 4.72
CA LEU A 551 5.67 31.51 4.67
C LEU A 551 6.51 30.34 4.15
N TRP A 552 7.28 30.55 3.08
CA TRP A 552 8.17 29.51 2.55
C TRP A 552 9.13 29.00 3.63
N TYR A 553 9.81 29.92 4.32
CA TYR A 553 10.73 29.60 5.39
C TYR A 553 10.03 28.85 6.54
N SER A 554 8.84 29.29 6.95
CA SER A 554 8.04 28.64 7.99
C SER A 554 7.67 27.19 7.64
N TRP A 555 7.22 26.95 6.40
CA TRP A 555 6.93 25.60 5.92
C TRP A 555 8.18 24.73 5.82
N LEU A 556 9.31 25.32 5.42
CA LEU A 556 10.58 24.61 5.39
C LEU A 556 11.05 24.23 6.79
N GLN A 557 10.95 25.15 7.77
CA GLN A 557 11.25 24.85 9.17
C GLN A 557 10.36 23.74 9.71
N THR A 558 9.05 23.82 9.46
CA THR A 558 8.08 22.77 9.83
C THR A 558 8.48 21.42 9.23
N THR A 559 8.89 21.43 7.96
CA THR A 559 9.36 20.23 7.24
C THR A 559 10.61 19.66 7.89
N LEU A 560 11.63 20.47 8.18
CA LEU A 560 12.87 20.02 8.80
C LEU A 560 12.76 19.69 10.29
N GLN A 561 11.67 20.12 10.96
CA GLN A 561 11.36 19.66 12.31
C GLN A 561 10.75 18.27 12.29
N ARG A 562 9.86 17.98 11.32
CA ARG A 562 9.18 16.68 11.17
C ARG A 562 10.03 15.63 10.45
N ALA A 563 10.88 16.07 9.54
CA ALA A 563 11.74 15.24 8.70
C ALA A 563 13.17 15.79 8.73
N PRO A 564 13.87 15.74 9.90
CA PRO A 564 15.16 16.39 10.07
C PRO A 564 16.26 15.91 9.12
N LYS A 565 16.13 14.68 8.58
CA LYS A 565 17.04 14.10 7.59
C LYS A 565 16.71 14.50 6.14
N ARG A 566 15.56 15.12 5.89
CA ARG A 566 15.12 15.57 4.56
C ARG A 566 15.60 16.99 4.25
N THR A 567 16.90 17.22 4.49
CA THR A 567 17.55 18.50 4.18
C THR A 567 17.57 18.82 2.69
N ASP A 568 17.33 17.82 1.83
CA ASP A 568 17.14 17.98 0.38
C ASP A 568 15.96 18.89 0.04
N GLN A 569 14.94 18.94 0.90
CA GLN A 569 13.81 19.85 0.73
C GLN A 569 14.19 21.33 0.92
N ALA A 570 15.36 21.62 1.51
CA ALA A 570 15.88 22.97 1.66
C ALA A 570 16.61 23.48 0.40
N ILE A 571 16.94 22.60 -0.56
CA ILE A 571 17.75 22.95 -1.73
C ILE A 571 17.15 24.14 -2.49
N PRO A 572 15.84 24.16 -2.86
CA PRO A 572 15.30 25.28 -3.63
C PRO A 572 15.36 26.62 -2.86
N TRP A 573 15.17 26.60 -1.55
CA TRP A 573 15.29 27.78 -0.69
C TRP A 573 16.74 28.28 -0.59
N LEU A 574 17.69 27.38 -0.35
CA LEU A 574 19.10 27.71 -0.26
C LEU A 574 19.65 28.23 -1.60
N THR A 575 19.22 27.63 -2.71
CA THR A 575 19.52 28.12 -4.06
C THR A 575 18.98 29.53 -4.25
N HIS A 576 17.72 29.80 -3.88
CA HIS A 576 17.13 31.14 -3.96
C HIS A 576 17.91 32.18 -3.13
N LEU A 577 18.38 31.83 -1.93
CA LEU A 577 19.20 32.75 -1.12
C LEU A 577 20.57 33.00 -1.77
N ALA A 578 21.23 31.95 -2.27
CA ALA A 578 22.54 32.06 -2.90
C ALA A 578 22.50 32.89 -4.19
N THR A 579 21.49 32.67 -5.05
CA THR A 579 21.35 33.40 -6.31
C THR A 579 21.04 34.89 -6.11
N ASN A 580 20.37 35.24 -5.01
CA ASN A 580 20.10 36.64 -4.63
C ASN A 580 21.21 37.28 -3.78
N GLY A 581 22.32 36.57 -3.51
CA GLY A 581 23.43 37.09 -2.71
C GLY A 581 23.12 37.28 -1.22
N GLU A 582 22.09 36.61 -0.70
CA GLU A 582 21.64 36.73 0.69
C GLU A 582 22.44 35.83 1.65
N TRP A 583 23.75 36.01 1.64
CA TRP A 583 24.71 35.13 2.31
C TRP A 583 24.50 34.99 3.83
N MET A 584 24.03 36.06 4.50
CA MET A 584 23.72 36.01 5.94
C MET A 584 22.52 35.10 6.23
N ALA A 585 21.43 35.23 5.46
CA ALA A 585 20.26 34.37 5.60
C ALA A 585 20.60 32.91 5.27
N LEU A 586 21.45 32.70 4.25
CA LEU A 586 21.93 31.38 3.88
C LEU A 586 22.73 30.74 5.04
N ARG A 587 23.68 31.47 5.64
CA ARG A 587 24.41 31.00 6.83
C ARG A 587 23.50 30.68 8.00
N ASN A 588 22.55 31.55 8.32
CA ASN A 588 21.58 31.36 9.40
C ASN A 588 20.73 30.08 9.23
N MET A 589 20.58 29.58 8.00
CA MET A 589 19.89 28.32 7.72
C MET A 589 20.83 27.11 7.72
N VAL A 590 22.03 27.26 7.14
CA VAL A 590 23.03 26.19 7.01
C VAL A 590 23.65 25.82 8.36
N GLU A 591 23.94 26.79 9.24
CA GLU A 591 24.58 26.53 10.53
C GLU A 591 23.75 25.61 11.45
N PRO A 592 22.42 25.80 11.63
CA PRO A 592 21.58 24.85 12.37
C PRO A 592 21.47 23.45 11.73
N MET A 593 21.73 23.31 10.42
CA MET A 593 21.78 22.00 9.77
C MET A 593 23.08 21.30 10.14
N LEU A 594 24.22 22.01 10.03
CA LEU A 594 25.54 21.49 10.39
C LEU A 594 25.70 21.23 11.90
N SER A 595 25.01 21.98 12.76
CA SER A 595 25.06 21.72 14.21
C SER A 595 24.31 20.44 14.60
N ARG A 596 23.28 20.06 13.84
CA ARG A 596 22.54 18.80 14.02
C ARG A 596 23.28 17.62 13.37
N ASN A 597 23.90 17.86 12.21
CA ASN A 597 24.69 16.88 11.48
C ASN A 597 25.85 17.59 10.76
N ASP A 598 27.05 17.49 11.32
CA ASP A 598 28.26 18.11 10.77
C ASP A 598 28.67 17.51 9.41
N ASN A 599 28.08 16.37 9.07
CA ASN A 599 28.22 15.64 7.82
C ASN A 599 26.97 15.75 6.93
N ASP A 600 26.16 16.80 7.07
CA ASP A 600 25.06 17.04 6.12
C ASP A 600 25.62 17.50 4.76
N PRO A 601 25.47 16.69 3.68
CA PRO A 601 26.08 17.01 2.39
C PRO A 601 25.55 18.30 1.77
N ILE A 602 24.28 18.63 2.00
CA ILE A 602 23.63 19.81 1.42
C ILE A 602 24.08 21.07 2.15
N ALA A 603 24.11 21.02 3.47
CA ALA A 603 24.59 22.13 4.28
C ALA A 603 26.08 22.42 4.00
N LEU A 604 26.91 21.37 3.87
CA LEU A 604 28.32 21.50 3.46
C LEU A 604 28.46 22.12 2.06
N TYR A 605 27.65 21.69 1.10
CA TYR A 605 27.67 22.23 -0.25
C TYR A 605 27.33 23.73 -0.29
N PHE A 606 26.23 24.14 0.36
CA PHE A 606 25.87 25.56 0.41
C PHE A 606 26.83 26.40 1.27
N SER A 607 27.43 25.82 2.31
CA SER A 607 28.54 26.47 3.04
C SER A 607 29.74 26.70 2.12
N ALA A 608 30.05 25.75 1.24
CA ALA A 608 31.11 25.91 0.26
C ALA A 608 30.84 27.06 -0.71
N ILE A 609 29.61 27.15 -1.23
CA ILE A 609 29.19 28.26 -2.11
C ILE A 609 29.41 29.61 -1.41
N ASP A 610 29.03 29.73 -0.13
CA ASP A 610 29.28 30.94 0.67
C ASP A 610 30.78 31.25 0.85
N GLN A 611 31.63 30.24 1.08
CA GLN A 611 33.08 30.47 1.18
C GLN A 611 33.68 30.90 -0.17
N LEU A 612 33.23 30.29 -1.27
CA LEU A 612 33.68 30.64 -2.62
C LEU A 612 33.28 32.06 -3.01
N SER A 613 32.06 32.49 -2.66
CA SER A 613 31.61 33.88 -2.91
C SER A 613 32.43 34.92 -2.15
N GLN A 614 33.05 34.54 -1.02
CA GLN A 614 33.98 35.36 -0.24
C GLN A 614 35.45 35.26 -0.72
N GLY A 615 35.72 34.59 -1.84
CA GLY A 615 37.07 34.39 -2.38
C GLY A 615 37.93 33.36 -1.63
N LYS A 616 37.35 32.62 -0.67
CA LYS A 616 38.07 31.58 0.11
C LYS A 616 38.09 30.25 -0.64
N LYS A 617 38.78 30.23 -1.79
CA LYS A 617 38.78 29.13 -2.76
C LYS A 617 39.14 27.79 -2.15
N GLU A 618 40.25 27.70 -1.42
CA GLU A 618 40.74 26.44 -0.84
C GLU A 618 39.73 25.83 0.15
N ARG A 619 39.22 26.64 1.07
CA ARG A 619 38.21 26.20 2.05
C ARG A 619 36.90 25.79 1.37
N GLY A 620 36.44 26.56 0.37
CA GLY A 620 35.26 26.21 -0.41
C GLY A 620 35.42 24.88 -1.14
N MET A 621 36.55 24.66 -1.82
CA MET A 621 36.82 23.41 -2.52
C MET A 621 36.94 22.22 -1.57
N ALA A 622 37.55 22.39 -0.39
CA ALA A 622 37.60 21.35 0.64
C ALA A 622 36.19 20.94 1.12
N LEU A 623 35.29 21.92 1.29
CA LEU A 623 33.88 21.65 1.66
C LEU A 623 33.12 20.95 0.53
N ILE A 624 33.34 21.32 -0.74
CA ILE A 624 32.79 20.60 -1.90
C ILE A 624 33.27 19.15 -1.93
N GLY A 625 34.57 18.91 -1.74
CA GLY A 625 35.14 17.57 -1.68
C GLY A 625 34.49 16.72 -0.57
N ARG A 626 34.29 17.31 0.62
CA ARG A 626 33.58 16.65 1.73
C ARG A 626 32.11 16.36 1.38
N ALA A 627 31.39 17.32 0.80
CA ALA A 627 30.00 17.13 0.38
C ALA A 627 29.86 16.03 -0.69
N LEU A 628 30.79 15.96 -1.64
CA LEU A 628 30.88 14.89 -2.66
C LEU A 628 31.15 13.53 -2.04
N ALA A 629 32.08 13.42 -1.08
CA ALA A 629 32.33 12.18 -0.36
C ALA A 629 31.11 11.68 0.43
N LEU A 630 30.21 12.60 0.82
CA LEU A 630 28.94 12.32 1.50
C LEU A 630 27.76 12.15 0.53
N GLY A 631 28.02 12.19 -0.78
CA GLY A 631 27.05 11.92 -1.84
C GLY A 631 26.06 13.07 -2.10
N ILE A 632 26.52 14.33 -2.12
CA ILE A 632 25.70 15.48 -2.56
C ILE A 632 25.18 15.32 -3.98
N ASP A 633 25.88 14.56 -4.83
CA ASP A 633 25.48 14.28 -6.20
C ASP A 633 24.22 13.40 -6.31
N ARG A 634 23.72 12.88 -5.17
CA ARG A 634 22.39 12.27 -5.08
C ARG A 634 21.26 13.30 -5.03
N PHE A 635 21.53 14.52 -4.58
CA PHE A 635 20.49 15.54 -4.38
C PHE A 635 20.54 16.66 -5.40
N ILE A 636 21.74 17.00 -5.86
CA ILE A 636 21.98 18.07 -6.84
C ILE A 636 22.81 17.48 -7.98
N PRO A 637 22.51 17.78 -9.25
CA PRO A 637 23.39 17.42 -10.35
C PRO A 637 24.71 18.17 -10.22
N VAL A 638 25.82 17.44 -10.12
CA VAL A 638 27.18 18.00 -10.06
C VAL A 638 27.93 17.65 -11.34
N GLU A 639 28.46 18.67 -12.01
CA GLU A 639 29.30 18.53 -13.20
C GLU A 639 30.57 17.71 -12.92
N ASP A 640 31.02 16.93 -13.89
CA ASP A 640 32.19 16.06 -13.76
C ASP A 640 33.48 16.83 -13.49
N SER A 641 33.59 18.06 -14.00
CA SER A 641 34.70 18.99 -13.73
C SER A 641 34.84 19.26 -12.22
N ILE A 642 33.73 19.54 -11.54
CA ILE A 642 33.68 19.78 -10.10
C ILE A 642 33.96 18.48 -9.33
N ARG A 643 33.47 17.33 -9.82
CA ARG A 643 33.79 16.02 -9.22
C ARG A 643 35.28 15.72 -9.24
N GLN A 644 35.94 15.93 -10.38
CA GLN A 644 37.38 15.71 -10.53
C GLN A 644 38.19 16.61 -9.61
N LEU A 645 37.80 17.88 -9.48
CA LEU A 645 38.44 18.83 -8.59
C LEU A 645 38.23 18.49 -7.10
N GLY A 646 37.05 17.99 -6.72
CA GLY A 646 36.74 17.59 -5.34
C GLY A 646 37.32 16.23 -4.93
N ALA A 647 37.62 15.35 -5.88
CA ALA A 647 38.20 14.02 -5.65
C ALA A 647 39.72 14.03 -5.44
N ALA A 648 40.40 15.14 -5.77
CA ALA A 648 41.83 15.28 -5.52
C ALA A 648 42.09 15.18 -4.00
N PRO A 649 42.96 14.26 -3.53
CA PRO A 649 43.25 14.13 -2.11
C PRO A 649 43.79 15.45 -1.56
N VAL A 650 43.16 15.94 -0.49
CA VAL A 650 43.54 17.17 0.23
C VAL A 650 44.98 17.13 0.80
N ASN A 651 45.65 15.98 0.70
CA ASN A 651 47.04 15.73 1.15
C ASN A 651 48.15 16.32 0.25
N SER A 652 47.88 17.33 -0.59
CA SER A 652 48.88 17.94 -1.48
C SER A 652 49.10 19.45 -1.33
N ALA A 653 48.62 20.06 -0.23
CA ALA A 653 48.83 21.47 0.09
C ALA A 653 50.28 21.81 0.56
N GLN A 654 51.29 21.18 -0.02
CA GLN A 654 52.71 21.50 0.20
C GLN A 654 53.47 21.91 -1.08
N SER A 655 52.83 22.03 -2.25
CA SER A 655 53.55 22.39 -3.50
C SER A 655 52.91 23.51 -4.33
N TRP A 656 52.14 24.40 -3.72
CA TRP A 656 51.69 25.65 -4.37
C TRP A 656 52.03 26.86 -3.47
N GLN A 657 53.32 27.02 -3.19
CA GLN A 657 54.00 28.31 -3.00
C GLN A 657 55.00 28.43 -4.15
#